data_AF-A0A3Q3BAU9-F1
#
_entry.id   AF-A0A3Q3BAU9-F1
#
_cell.length_a   1.000
_cell.length_b   1.000
_cell.length_c   1.000
_cell.angle_alpha   90.00
_cell.angle_beta   90.00
_cell.angle_gamma   90.00
#
_symmetry.space_group_name_H-M   'P 1'
#
loop_
_entity.id
_entity.type
_entity.pdbx_description
1 polymer ?
#
loop_
_entity_poly.entity_id
_entity_poly.type
_entity_poly.pdbx_seq_one_letter_code
_entity_poly.pdbx_strand_id
1 'polypeptide(L)'
;IMSEGAKEAKDEDPSTSKEAEGEEEQRTSRDEGKGKIQPEKRKTTGQSLVYTATEETLFPKQRAHPKTQSPSWVFGMNPALPVFSLQDHSQLVFLYATTNVGIIYNHTSNSQHILQGHSHPISCMCASEDRRWVATGDNGSASIVIIWDSYSGIPVRTLFDCHPAGGVVAMAFSSDAKLLVTLGGDDVQCVCIWDWTREAPKPLCCTELNPKHGFQACVTFKPNDSSQLLSSSKTHTLFYRRRPPDPTNSVRLADVSLRLSAFHCTKPQVITATDGSLVVWDVSEDLVERRCLPIDQIKILKLQQDPITVLTVTDGLIVTGDVRGQIHFYDENFLLLKWFNHFSQDTIVSISFSKECTEGYLKDCTLKAKPMIIRNFIMSTASSKILHVNTQTSFFHTLLHENYEPLHAVACHPRQAVVAMGNQRGILKIWDYNKKVSVGCKVYRSENQIQCVAFDPKGSYLAVGFKNGAVHILNSHTLQGDPEECFHCATDSIHLITFSSDSQYLATADEGKAVTVYRLKRRKGSPPQWTYLGRHGSHYKPIKDLLFGVHLDSTQPRLLSLGMDCRLVEYDLENSRVNKLLILSSERIEQSAVPLCMAWYPPLTAEQFLLVASDQYKLKLFNSTTKMCRKTLLGPAYGSPIKQIVVLPKSRDPEINTYNLAYITEDKVGLQILPLDGNPHKSNALICHPTGVSTLACSYDGRFVFTAGRNDCSALSWEINLNVLEAAAALGGEGMAPFYTLLDGGRDGRFHKEMEDFFYYCQMRHQGTNTMKKRQVSTKIPLLEIPFLMRAVGHYPTEQEIEDMQNEVKFSKYEETANYVTEIDLDEFIRLYINHRPAFGLSSSELVQAFHVLGKSDGTEQPVLRRQELVELLQVRGTLQASVSFHNCGESKHSPESAVPAEISVETFTDHILGLPLSVEQRSAWSSPPEQ
;
A
#
# COMPACT_ATOMS: atom_id res chain seq x y z
N ILE A 1 20.40 34.68 -4.52
CA ILE A 1 20.91 36.03 -4.84
C ILE A 1 22.12 35.86 -5.75
N MET A 2 22.00 36.23 -7.02
CA MET A 2 23.08 36.88 -7.76
C MET A 2 22.42 37.67 -8.89
N SER A 3 22.53 38.99 -8.84
CA SER A 3 23.16 39.78 -9.91
C SER A 3 23.05 41.27 -9.57
N GLU A 4 24.19 41.94 -9.52
CA GLU A 4 24.37 43.31 -10.01
C GLU A 4 25.87 43.59 -10.09
N GLY A 5 26.31 44.23 -11.17
CA GLY A 5 27.68 44.71 -11.29
C GLY A 5 28.23 44.74 -12.71
N ALA A 6 27.77 45.71 -13.51
CA ALA A 6 28.26 46.05 -14.83
C ALA A 6 29.72 46.54 -14.86
N LYS A 7 30.43 46.31 -15.97
CA LYS A 7 31.06 47.37 -16.82
C LYS A 7 31.82 46.81 -18.03
N GLU A 8 31.49 47.43 -19.18
CA GLU A 8 32.29 47.83 -20.36
C GLU A 8 33.81 47.54 -20.32
N ALA A 9 34.54 47.26 -21.41
CA ALA A 9 34.39 47.59 -22.82
C ALA A 9 35.30 46.71 -23.71
N LYS A 10 34.86 46.55 -24.97
CA LYS A 10 35.61 46.61 -26.24
C LYS A 10 36.69 45.58 -26.64
N ASP A 11 36.45 45.13 -27.86
CA ASP A 11 37.34 44.91 -29.01
C ASP A 11 37.93 43.50 -29.29
N GLU A 12 37.48 43.02 -30.46
CA GLU A 12 38.16 42.24 -31.51
C GLU A 12 38.48 40.74 -31.32
N ASP A 13 37.71 39.95 -32.08
CA ASP A 13 38.00 38.69 -32.79
C ASP A 13 39.46 38.50 -33.28
N PRO A 14 39.86 37.31 -33.80
CA PRO A 14 39.57 35.95 -33.37
C PRO A 14 40.84 35.05 -33.46
N SER A 15 40.65 33.74 -33.31
CA SER A 15 41.34 32.67 -34.06
C SER A 15 42.46 31.83 -33.39
N THR A 16 42.22 30.53 -33.54
CA THR A 16 43.15 29.45 -33.92
C THR A 16 44.08 28.82 -32.87
N SER A 17 43.67 27.61 -32.51
CA SER A 17 44.41 26.34 -32.63
C SER A 17 45.86 26.28 -32.14
N LYS A 18 46.14 25.28 -31.29
CA LYS A 18 46.88 24.09 -31.73
C LYS A 18 46.97 23.05 -30.61
N GLU A 19 46.72 21.82 -31.03
CA GLU A 19 47.15 20.57 -30.42
C GLU A 19 48.68 20.58 -30.22
N ALA A 20 49.13 19.98 -29.13
CA ALA A 20 50.44 19.36 -29.05
C ALA A 20 50.35 18.17 -28.08
N GLU A 21 50.41 16.98 -28.68
CA GLU A 21 50.78 15.74 -28.02
C GLU A 21 52.19 15.84 -27.44
N GLY A 22 52.41 15.12 -26.34
CA GLY A 22 53.73 14.94 -25.71
C GLY A 22 53.70 13.68 -24.87
N GLU A 23 54.21 12.60 -25.47
CA GLU A 23 54.36 11.26 -24.93
C GLU A 23 55.44 11.14 -23.83
N GLU A 24 55.22 10.10 -23.01
CA GLU A 24 56.16 9.23 -22.29
C GLU A 24 57.28 9.84 -21.42
N GLU A 25 57.28 9.42 -20.14
CA GLU A 25 58.46 8.73 -19.61
C GLU A 25 58.09 7.75 -18.48
N GLN A 26 58.29 6.46 -18.75
CA GLN A 26 58.27 5.39 -17.76
C GLN A 26 59.57 5.43 -16.92
N ARG A 27 59.45 5.44 -15.59
CA ARG A 27 60.50 4.97 -14.70
C ARG A 27 59.96 3.86 -13.80
N THR A 28 60.61 2.72 -13.92
CA THR A 28 60.40 1.49 -13.17
C THR A 28 61.11 1.57 -11.81
N SER A 29 60.40 1.23 -10.74
CA SER A 29 61.01 0.73 -9.51
C SER A 29 60.05 -0.27 -8.86
N ARG A 30 60.49 -1.53 -8.78
CA ARG A 30 59.88 -2.60 -7.99
C ARG A 30 60.20 -2.36 -6.52
N ASP A 31 59.20 -2.36 -5.65
CA ASP A 31 59.36 -2.96 -4.33
C ASP A 31 58.01 -3.42 -3.73
N GLU A 32 58.12 -4.38 -2.81
CA GLU A 32 57.16 -5.44 -2.53
C GLU A 32 56.05 -5.10 -1.50
N GLY A 33 54.88 -5.72 -1.70
CA GLY A 33 54.10 -6.39 -0.64
C GLY A 33 53.43 -5.58 0.46
N LYS A 34 52.13 -5.26 0.28
CA LYS A 34 51.06 -5.34 1.31
C LYS A 34 49.68 -5.13 0.66
N GLY A 35 48.96 -6.24 0.43
CA GLY A 35 47.62 -6.23 -0.16
C GLY A 35 46.58 -5.61 0.78
N LYS A 36 46.34 -4.30 0.62
CA LYS A 36 45.07 -3.67 0.99
C LYS A 36 44.09 -3.91 -0.16
N ILE A 37 43.02 -4.63 0.11
CA ILE A 37 41.86 -4.75 -0.78
C ILE A 37 41.24 -3.34 -0.85
N GLN A 38 41.58 -2.57 -1.89
CA GLN A 38 40.82 -1.39 -2.26
C GLN A 38 39.52 -1.86 -2.93
N PRO A 39 38.37 -1.22 -2.64
CA PRO A 39 37.16 -1.49 -3.39
C PRO A 39 37.39 -1.06 -4.83
N GLU A 40 37.19 -1.97 -5.79
CA GLU A 40 37.18 -1.64 -7.20
C GLU A 40 36.15 -0.52 -7.43
N LYS A 41 36.65 0.70 -7.67
CA LYS A 41 35.85 1.76 -8.28
C LYS A 41 35.50 1.27 -9.69
N ARG A 42 34.35 0.63 -9.85
CA ARG A 42 33.71 0.46 -11.16
C ARG A 42 33.64 1.84 -11.80
N LYS A 43 34.42 2.05 -12.86
CA LYS A 43 34.21 3.16 -13.80
C LYS A 43 32.76 3.03 -14.29
N THR A 44 31.86 3.85 -13.78
CA THR A 44 30.52 4.02 -14.35
C THR A 44 30.70 4.68 -15.70
N THR A 45 30.86 3.88 -16.75
CA THR A 45 30.60 4.31 -18.12
C THR A 45 29.16 4.84 -18.14
N GLY A 46 28.93 6.07 -18.59
CA GLY A 46 27.60 6.70 -18.65
C GLY A 46 26.63 6.08 -19.67
N GLN A 47 26.70 4.76 -19.87
CA GLN A 47 25.85 4.00 -20.78
C GLN A 47 24.57 3.55 -20.05
N SER A 48 23.44 3.61 -20.76
CA SER A 48 22.13 3.24 -20.21
C SER A 48 22.09 1.76 -19.79
N LEU A 49 21.66 1.49 -18.56
CA LEU A 49 21.51 0.14 -18.01
C LEU A 49 20.52 -0.71 -18.82
N VAL A 50 19.47 -0.08 -19.35
CA VAL A 50 18.49 -0.75 -20.22
C VAL A 50 19.15 -1.11 -21.55
N TYR A 51 19.92 -0.21 -22.15
CA TYR A 51 20.56 -0.45 -23.45
C TYR A 51 21.60 -1.57 -23.39
N THR A 52 22.33 -1.69 -22.28
CA THR A 52 23.34 -2.73 -22.07
C THR A 52 22.77 -4.03 -21.49
N ALA A 53 21.47 -4.09 -21.20
CA ALA A 53 20.86 -5.25 -20.57
C ALA A 53 20.77 -6.45 -21.53
N THR A 54 21.20 -7.59 -21.04
CA THR A 54 21.11 -8.91 -21.67
C THR A 54 20.23 -9.82 -20.83
N GLU A 55 19.85 -10.98 -21.38
CA GLU A 55 19.02 -12.00 -20.71
C GLU A 55 19.51 -12.40 -19.31
N GLU A 56 20.81 -12.30 -19.02
CA GLU A 56 21.40 -12.63 -17.72
C GLU A 56 21.49 -11.43 -16.74
N THR A 57 21.11 -10.22 -17.19
CA THR A 57 21.30 -8.98 -16.42
C THR A 57 20.40 -8.88 -15.20
N LEU A 58 19.17 -9.40 -15.27
CA LEU A 58 18.18 -9.28 -14.19
C LEU A 58 18.56 -10.10 -12.94
N PHE A 59 19.14 -11.28 -13.17
CA PHE A 59 19.52 -12.23 -12.12
C PHE A 59 21.05 -12.42 -12.09
N PRO A 60 21.81 -11.38 -11.68
CA PRO A 60 23.27 -11.48 -11.66
C PRO A 60 23.73 -12.50 -10.62
N LYS A 61 24.84 -13.20 -10.90
CA LYS A 61 25.46 -14.19 -9.99
C LYS A 61 25.91 -13.60 -8.65
N GLN A 62 26.01 -12.27 -8.53
CA GLN A 62 26.30 -11.54 -7.29
C GLN A 62 25.21 -10.48 -7.07
N ARG A 63 24.56 -10.51 -5.90
CA ARG A 63 23.52 -9.54 -5.53
C ARG A 63 24.15 -8.16 -5.27
N ALA A 64 23.70 -7.14 -5.99
CA ALA A 64 23.87 -5.76 -5.56
C ALA A 64 22.85 -5.47 -4.44
N HIS A 65 23.27 -4.70 -3.43
CA HIS A 65 22.34 -4.26 -2.38
C HIS A 65 21.30 -3.29 -2.97
N PRO A 66 20.01 -3.42 -2.60
CA PRO A 66 18.97 -2.51 -3.07
C PRO A 66 19.25 -1.08 -2.58
N LYS A 67 19.13 -0.11 -3.49
CA LYS A 67 19.37 1.31 -3.21
C LYS A 67 18.19 1.99 -2.50
N THR A 68 17.02 1.35 -2.48
CA THR A 68 15.76 1.85 -1.91
C THR A 68 15.04 0.76 -1.12
N GLN A 69 14.10 1.14 -0.25
CA GLN A 69 13.19 0.18 0.39
C GLN A 69 12.29 -0.41 -0.69
N SER A 70 12.54 -1.67 -1.04
CA SER A 70 11.73 -2.43 -1.99
C SER A 70 11.29 -3.74 -1.34
N PRO A 71 10.15 -4.30 -1.72
CA PRO A 71 9.81 -5.66 -1.34
C PRO A 71 10.94 -6.59 -1.84
N SER A 72 11.39 -7.47 -0.96
CA SER A 72 12.38 -8.51 -1.22
C SER A 72 11.76 -9.82 -1.69
N TRP A 73 10.48 -10.03 -1.38
CA TRP A 73 9.71 -11.21 -1.78
C TRP A 73 8.21 -10.93 -1.71
N VAL A 74 7.45 -11.55 -2.60
CA VAL A 74 5.98 -11.47 -2.67
C VAL A 74 5.38 -12.87 -2.67
N PHE A 75 4.32 -13.05 -1.89
CA PHE A 75 3.50 -14.25 -1.82
C PHE A 75 2.13 -14.00 -2.46
N GLY A 76 1.55 -15.06 -3.01
CA GLY A 76 0.28 -14.99 -3.73
C GLY A 76 0.49 -14.83 -5.24
N MET A 77 -0.60 -15.00 -5.97
CA MET A 77 -0.70 -14.83 -7.42
C MET A 77 -2.15 -14.53 -7.74
N ASN A 78 -2.41 -13.55 -8.60
CA ASN A 78 -3.77 -13.32 -9.09
C ASN A 78 -4.08 -14.32 -10.22
N PRO A 79 -4.96 -15.33 -9.99
CA PRO A 79 -5.23 -16.37 -10.98
C PRO A 79 -6.02 -15.86 -12.19
N ALA A 80 -6.62 -14.66 -12.12
CA ALA A 80 -7.36 -14.08 -13.25
C ALA A 80 -6.43 -13.51 -14.33
N LEU A 81 -5.17 -13.24 -14.00
CA LEU A 81 -4.21 -12.63 -14.92
C LEU A 81 -3.41 -13.69 -15.69
N PRO A 82 -3.03 -13.39 -16.94
CA PRO A 82 -2.20 -14.29 -17.73
C PRO A 82 -0.77 -14.38 -17.18
N VAL A 83 -0.11 -15.50 -17.44
CA VAL A 83 1.31 -15.73 -17.17
C VAL A 83 2.07 -15.76 -18.48
N PHE A 84 3.26 -15.15 -18.54
CA PHE A 84 4.07 -15.10 -19.76
C PHE A 84 5.42 -15.80 -19.57
N SER A 85 5.74 -16.75 -20.44
CA SER A 85 7.10 -17.32 -20.53
C SER A 85 8.04 -16.29 -21.16
N LEU A 86 9.13 -15.97 -20.45
CA LEU A 86 10.16 -15.04 -20.91
C LEU A 86 11.41 -15.78 -21.40
N GLN A 87 11.85 -16.81 -20.66
CA GLN A 87 13.00 -17.67 -20.99
C GLN A 87 12.70 -19.12 -20.57
N ASP A 88 13.23 -20.10 -21.32
CA ASP A 88 13.03 -21.53 -21.07
C ASP A 88 14.33 -22.37 -21.20
N HIS A 89 15.26 -22.00 -22.07
CA HIS A 89 16.46 -22.80 -22.37
C HIS A 89 17.46 -22.90 -21.21
N SER A 90 18.02 -21.78 -20.75
CA SER A 90 19.07 -21.80 -19.71
C SER A 90 18.48 -21.66 -18.31
N GLN A 91 17.43 -20.85 -18.19
CA GLN A 91 16.71 -20.57 -16.97
C GLN A 91 15.22 -20.50 -17.31
N LEU A 92 14.40 -21.09 -16.44
CA LEU A 92 12.95 -21.00 -16.62
C LEU A 92 12.45 -19.72 -15.93
N VAL A 93 12.25 -18.68 -16.73
CA VAL A 93 11.84 -17.34 -16.28
C VAL A 93 10.47 -17.00 -16.84
N PHE A 94 9.56 -16.57 -15.96
CA PHE A 94 8.21 -16.18 -16.36
C PHE A 94 7.70 -14.95 -15.59
N LEU A 95 6.80 -14.21 -16.22
CA LEU A 95 6.10 -13.07 -15.65
C LEU A 95 4.71 -13.51 -15.16
N TYR A 96 4.37 -13.13 -13.94
CA TYR A 96 3.01 -13.14 -13.43
C TYR A 96 2.77 -11.87 -12.60
N ALA A 97 1.54 -11.66 -12.11
CA ALA A 97 1.25 -10.55 -11.22
C ALA A 97 0.52 -11.02 -9.97
N THR A 98 0.69 -10.24 -8.91
CA THR A 98 -0.12 -10.30 -7.71
C THR A 98 -1.15 -9.18 -7.77
N THR A 99 -1.24 -8.36 -6.73
CA THR A 99 -2.25 -7.31 -6.63
C THR A 99 -1.79 -6.08 -7.36
N ASN A 100 -0.82 -5.34 -6.85
CA ASN A 100 -0.32 -4.11 -7.49
C ASN A 100 1.13 -4.24 -8.00
N VAL A 101 1.65 -5.46 -8.05
CA VAL A 101 3.04 -5.73 -8.39
C VAL A 101 3.12 -6.81 -9.46
N GLY A 102 3.92 -6.53 -10.51
CA GLY A 102 4.35 -7.54 -11.48
C GLY A 102 5.58 -8.29 -10.96
N ILE A 103 5.70 -9.58 -11.24
CA ILE A 103 6.80 -10.43 -10.76
C ILE A 103 7.41 -11.16 -11.94
N ILE A 104 8.69 -10.88 -12.20
CA ILE A 104 9.52 -11.74 -13.04
C ILE A 104 10.17 -12.76 -12.13
N TYR A 105 9.75 -14.02 -12.25
CA TYR A 105 10.22 -15.11 -11.41
C TYR A 105 11.13 -16.05 -12.18
N ASN A 106 12.28 -16.34 -11.59
CA ASN A 106 13.21 -17.34 -12.06
C ASN A 106 13.04 -18.61 -11.22
N HIS A 107 12.46 -19.64 -11.83
CA HIS A 107 12.24 -20.90 -11.15
C HIS A 107 13.56 -21.62 -10.85
N THR A 108 14.52 -21.58 -11.78
CA THR A 108 15.79 -22.28 -11.68
C THR A 108 16.62 -21.83 -10.48
N SER A 109 16.65 -20.52 -10.20
CA SER A 109 17.37 -19.94 -9.05
C SER A 109 16.48 -19.67 -7.82
N ASN A 110 15.17 -19.92 -7.90
CA ASN A 110 14.19 -19.56 -6.87
C ASN A 110 14.30 -18.08 -6.45
N SER A 111 14.24 -17.16 -7.42
CA SER A 111 14.37 -15.72 -7.19
C SER A 111 13.30 -14.91 -7.90
N GLN A 112 12.86 -13.83 -7.26
CA GLN A 112 11.91 -12.87 -7.80
C GLN A 112 12.60 -11.55 -8.12
N HIS A 113 12.19 -10.93 -9.23
CA HIS A 113 12.38 -9.51 -9.48
C HIS A 113 11.00 -8.85 -9.50
N ILE A 114 10.88 -7.73 -8.78
CA ILE A 114 9.60 -7.13 -8.42
C ILE A 114 9.43 -5.81 -9.18
N LEU A 115 8.38 -5.74 -10.01
CA LEU A 115 7.99 -4.58 -10.81
C LEU A 115 6.96 -3.76 -10.02
N GLN A 116 7.44 -2.75 -9.28
CA GLN A 116 6.61 -1.93 -8.38
C GLN A 116 6.37 -0.52 -8.96
N GLY A 117 5.13 -0.06 -8.95
CA GLY A 117 4.77 1.31 -9.33
C GLY A 117 3.28 1.62 -9.33
N HIS A 118 2.41 0.61 -9.42
CA HIS A 118 0.96 0.80 -9.41
C HIS A 118 0.43 1.16 -8.03
N SER A 119 -0.45 2.17 -7.99
CA SER A 119 -1.21 2.58 -6.81
C SER A 119 -2.48 1.75 -6.62
N HIS A 120 -2.93 1.07 -7.67
CA HIS A 120 -4.14 0.24 -7.69
C HIS A 120 -3.82 -1.19 -8.16
N PRO A 121 -4.75 -2.15 -7.98
CA PRO A 121 -4.55 -3.50 -8.48
C PRO A 121 -4.33 -3.56 -10.00
N ILE A 122 -3.31 -4.31 -10.41
CA ILE A 122 -3.05 -4.70 -11.80
C ILE A 122 -4.23 -5.54 -12.28
N SER A 123 -4.81 -5.12 -13.38
CA SER A 123 -5.98 -5.72 -14.01
C SER A 123 -5.66 -6.40 -15.33
N CYS A 124 -4.57 -6.01 -15.98
CA CYS A 124 -4.12 -6.63 -17.22
C CYS A 124 -2.61 -6.51 -17.41
N MET A 125 -2.07 -7.44 -18.19
CA MET A 125 -0.66 -7.50 -18.56
C MET A 125 -0.52 -8.00 -19.99
N CYS A 126 0.54 -7.57 -20.66
CA CYS A 126 0.95 -8.15 -21.93
C CYS A 126 2.48 -8.17 -22.09
N ALA A 127 2.97 -9.01 -22.99
CA ALA A 127 4.38 -9.09 -23.35
C ALA A 127 4.52 -8.92 -24.85
N SER A 128 5.58 -8.25 -25.28
CA SER A 128 5.95 -8.14 -26.69
C SER A 128 6.34 -9.51 -27.26
N GLU A 129 6.31 -9.63 -28.59
CA GLU A 129 6.59 -10.90 -29.27
C GLU A 129 8.05 -11.34 -29.12
N ASP A 130 8.97 -10.38 -28.95
CA ASP A 130 10.39 -10.60 -28.66
C ASP A 130 10.68 -10.81 -27.18
N ARG A 131 9.67 -10.78 -26.30
CA ARG A 131 9.77 -10.90 -24.83
C ARG A 131 10.63 -9.85 -24.13
N ARG A 132 11.09 -8.84 -24.86
CA ARG A 132 11.92 -7.75 -24.33
C ARG A 132 11.12 -6.74 -23.51
N TRP A 133 9.88 -6.47 -23.92
CA TRP A 133 9.01 -5.49 -23.28
C TRP A 133 7.84 -6.17 -22.63
N VAL A 134 7.55 -5.76 -21.40
CA VAL A 134 6.35 -6.20 -20.67
C VAL A 134 5.59 -4.98 -20.20
N ALA A 135 4.27 -5.03 -20.25
CA ALA A 135 3.40 -3.95 -19.81
C ALA A 135 2.44 -4.43 -18.73
N THR A 136 2.23 -3.57 -17.74
CA THR A 136 1.28 -3.78 -16.63
C THR A 136 0.34 -2.57 -16.56
N GLY A 137 -0.97 -2.82 -16.41
CA GLY A 137 -1.97 -1.76 -16.26
C GLY A 137 -2.90 -2.03 -15.08
N ASP A 138 -3.33 -0.98 -14.40
CA ASP A 138 -4.21 -1.06 -13.24
C ASP A 138 -5.67 -0.68 -13.53
N ASN A 139 -6.57 -1.07 -12.62
CA ASN A 139 -8.00 -0.76 -12.66
C ASN A 139 -8.39 0.48 -11.83
N GLY A 140 -7.43 1.34 -11.49
CA GLY A 140 -7.65 2.48 -10.62
C GLY A 140 -8.30 3.68 -11.29
N SER A 141 -8.79 4.61 -10.47
CA SER A 141 -8.97 6.00 -10.91
C SER A 141 -7.60 6.60 -11.19
N ALA A 142 -7.50 7.46 -12.21
CA ALA A 142 -6.22 7.94 -12.75
C ALA A 142 -5.27 6.78 -13.12
N SER A 143 -5.81 5.80 -13.84
CA SER A 143 -5.08 4.57 -14.15
C SER A 143 -3.76 4.80 -14.88
N ILE A 144 -2.78 3.99 -14.53
CA ILE A 144 -1.47 4.02 -15.17
C ILE A 144 -1.15 2.70 -15.87
N VAL A 145 -0.39 2.82 -16.97
CA VAL A 145 0.25 1.69 -17.64
C VAL A 145 1.75 1.88 -17.55
N ILE A 146 2.47 0.89 -17.03
CA ILE A 146 3.93 0.91 -16.95
C ILE A 146 4.49 -0.13 -17.92
N ILE A 147 5.44 0.31 -18.76
CA ILE A 147 6.19 -0.53 -19.69
C ILE A 147 7.59 -0.73 -19.13
N TRP A 148 7.99 -1.99 -19.01
CA TRP A 148 9.23 -2.42 -18.38
C TRP A 148 10.13 -3.12 -19.38
N ASP A 149 11.44 -2.97 -19.20
CA ASP A 149 12.40 -3.89 -19.80
C ASP A 149 12.42 -5.21 -19.01
N SER A 150 12.15 -6.34 -19.67
CA SER A 150 12.15 -7.65 -19.02
C SER A 150 13.54 -8.13 -18.60
N TYR A 151 14.62 -7.61 -19.20
CA TYR A 151 15.98 -8.05 -18.86
C TYR A 151 16.62 -7.21 -17.75
N SER A 152 16.23 -5.94 -17.58
CA SER A 152 16.75 -5.08 -16.52
C SER A 152 15.75 -4.85 -15.39
N GLY A 153 14.45 -5.05 -15.64
CA GLY A 153 13.35 -4.76 -14.71
C GLY A 153 13.11 -3.27 -14.48
N ILE A 154 13.70 -2.41 -15.31
CA ILE A 154 13.60 -0.95 -15.16
C ILE A 154 12.35 -0.47 -15.92
N PRO A 155 11.53 0.42 -15.31
CA PRO A 155 10.43 1.04 -16.03
C PRO A 155 10.98 1.98 -17.10
N VAL A 156 10.56 1.76 -18.35
CA VAL A 156 11.02 2.54 -19.52
C VAL A 156 10.04 3.67 -19.83
N ARG A 157 8.74 3.40 -19.69
CA ARG A 157 7.69 4.40 -19.93
C ARG A 157 6.52 4.18 -18.99
N THR A 158 6.04 5.26 -18.40
CA THR A 158 4.75 5.28 -17.69
C THR A 158 3.77 6.13 -18.50
N LEU A 159 2.64 5.55 -18.84
CA LEU A 159 1.51 6.24 -19.44
C LEU A 159 0.53 6.54 -18.30
N PHE A 160 0.27 7.83 -18.08
CA PHE A 160 -0.63 8.32 -17.03
C PHE A 160 -2.01 8.60 -17.62
N ASP A 161 -3.04 8.51 -16.77
CA ASP A 161 -4.42 8.85 -17.11
C ASP A 161 -4.93 8.15 -18.37
N CYS A 162 -4.58 6.87 -18.54
CA CYS A 162 -4.94 6.12 -19.74
C CYS A 162 -6.46 5.99 -19.89
N HIS A 163 -7.14 5.68 -18.79
CA HIS A 163 -8.60 5.58 -18.66
C HIS A 163 -8.98 6.08 -17.25
N PRO A 164 -9.26 7.39 -17.08
CA PRO A 164 -9.27 8.03 -15.76
C PRO A 164 -10.37 7.57 -14.81
N ALA A 165 -11.52 7.11 -15.29
CA ALA A 165 -12.67 6.77 -14.44
C ALA A 165 -12.79 5.26 -14.16
N GLY A 166 -12.55 4.41 -15.16
CA GLY A 166 -12.79 2.97 -15.09
C GLY A 166 -11.55 2.08 -15.21
N GLY A 167 -10.36 2.67 -15.36
CA GLY A 167 -9.09 1.94 -15.43
C GLY A 167 -8.90 1.11 -16.69
N VAL A 168 -7.79 0.37 -16.76
CA VAL A 168 -7.44 -0.45 -17.93
C VAL A 168 -7.96 -1.87 -17.75
N VAL A 169 -8.61 -2.43 -18.77
CA VAL A 169 -9.18 -3.79 -18.74
C VAL A 169 -8.34 -4.78 -19.54
N ALA A 170 -7.83 -4.35 -20.68
CA ALA A 170 -7.03 -5.20 -21.56
C ALA A 170 -6.00 -4.38 -22.33
N MET A 171 -4.91 -5.04 -22.72
CA MET A 171 -3.84 -4.42 -23.50
C MET A 171 -3.11 -5.42 -24.39
N ALA A 172 -2.55 -4.94 -25.49
CA ALA A 172 -1.72 -5.74 -26.39
C ALA A 172 -0.65 -4.90 -27.10
N PHE A 173 0.52 -5.48 -27.32
CA PHE A 173 1.56 -4.91 -28.17
C PHE A 173 1.30 -5.23 -29.64
N SER A 174 1.71 -4.33 -30.53
CA SER A 174 1.89 -4.65 -31.95
C SER A 174 3.06 -5.62 -32.15
N SER A 175 3.10 -6.33 -33.29
CA SER A 175 4.18 -7.28 -33.59
C SER A 175 5.56 -6.62 -33.70
N ASP A 176 5.62 -5.34 -34.05
CA ASP A 176 6.86 -4.54 -34.06
C ASP A 176 7.19 -3.90 -32.69
N ALA A 177 6.38 -4.17 -31.67
CA ALA A 177 6.47 -3.64 -30.31
C ALA A 177 6.47 -2.10 -30.20
N LYS A 178 6.14 -1.33 -31.24
CA LYS A 178 6.13 0.14 -31.19
C LYS A 178 4.82 0.73 -30.67
N LEU A 179 3.72 0.01 -30.90
CA LEU A 179 2.39 0.44 -30.51
C LEU A 179 1.88 -0.41 -29.35
N LEU A 180 1.16 0.24 -28.45
CA LEU A 180 0.39 -0.42 -27.39
C LEU A 180 -1.07 -0.01 -27.56
N VAL A 181 -1.97 -0.98 -27.58
CA VAL A 181 -3.42 -0.71 -27.49
C VAL A 181 -3.87 -0.95 -26.05
N THR A 182 -4.74 -0.07 -25.56
CA THR A 182 -5.36 -0.16 -24.23
C THR A 182 -6.86 -0.04 -24.37
N LEU A 183 -7.59 -0.83 -23.58
CA LEU A 183 -9.05 -0.83 -23.49
C LEU A 183 -9.47 -0.38 -22.09
N GLY A 184 -10.35 0.61 -22.01
CA GLY A 184 -10.88 1.17 -20.76
C GLY A 184 -12.00 0.36 -20.14
N GLY A 185 -12.17 0.49 -18.83
CA GLY A 185 -13.21 -0.14 -18.03
C GLY A 185 -14.39 0.77 -17.68
N ASP A 186 -14.45 1.97 -18.23
CA ASP A 186 -15.53 2.93 -18.01
C ASP A 186 -16.89 2.41 -18.54
N ASP A 187 -17.99 3.00 -18.06
CA ASP A 187 -19.36 2.72 -18.55
C ASP A 187 -19.46 2.86 -20.08
N VAL A 188 -18.75 3.87 -20.61
CA VAL A 188 -18.48 4.02 -22.04
C VAL A 188 -17.01 3.68 -22.29
N GLN A 189 -16.76 2.41 -22.61
CA GLN A 189 -15.40 1.93 -22.84
C GLN A 189 -14.71 2.66 -23.99
N CYS A 190 -13.42 2.90 -23.84
CA CYS A 190 -12.58 3.54 -24.85
C CYS A 190 -11.45 2.61 -25.31
N VAL A 191 -11.18 2.58 -26.61
CA VAL A 191 -9.98 1.93 -27.16
C VAL A 191 -9.00 3.01 -27.58
N CYS A 192 -7.86 3.07 -26.90
CA CYS A 192 -6.80 4.02 -27.21
C CYS A 192 -5.54 3.30 -27.72
N ILE A 193 -4.91 3.85 -28.76
CA ILE A 193 -3.64 3.37 -29.33
C ILE A 193 -2.54 4.36 -28.98
N TRP A 194 -1.45 3.84 -28.44
CA TRP A 194 -0.30 4.61 -27.96
C TRP A 194 0.93 4.27 -28.80
N ASP A 195 1.68 5.29 -29.19
CA ASP A 195 3.08 5.12 -29.58
C ASP A 195 3.92 5.41 -28.34
N TRP A 196 4.23 4.36 -27.60
CA TRP A 196 4.93 4.47 -26.33
C TRP A 196 6.42 4.78 -26.51
N THR A 197 6.95 4.63 -27.73
CA THR A 197 8.34 4.92 -28.07
C THR A 197 8.60 6.41 -28.28
N ARG A 198 7.54 7.21 -28.46
CA ARG A 198 7.61 8.66 -28.58
C ARG A 198 7.24 9.33 -27.26
N GLU A 199 7.83 10.49 -27.00
CA GLU A 199 7.46 11.34 -25.86
C GLU A 199 6.16 12.12 -26.12
N ALA A 200 5.06 11.41 -26.40
CA ALA A 200 3.73 12.00 -26.49
C ALA A 200 2.95 11.73 -25.19
N PRO A 201 2.34 12.76 -24.56
CA PRO A 201 1.52 12.56 -23.36
C PRO A 201 0.12 12.01 -23.68
N LYS A 202 -0.30 12.04 -24.95
CA LYS A 202 -1.63 11.64 -25.41
C LYS A 202 -1.57 10.40 -26.31
N PRO A 203 -2.65 9.61 -26.39
CA PRO A 203 -2.72 8.51 -27.33
C PRO A 203 -2.68 9.04 -28.77
N LEU A 204 -2.16 8.24 -29.71
CA LEU A 204 -2.18 8.55 -31.14
C LEU A 204 -3.60 8.72 -31.66
N CYS A 205 -4.50 7.86 -31.22
CA CYS A 205 -5.93 7.94 -31.48
C CYS A 205 -6.68 7.20 -30.38
N CYS A 206 -7.90 7.65 -30.10
CA CYS A 206 -8.81 6.95 -29.22
C CYS A 206 -10.22 6.94 -29.83
N THR A 207 -10.99 5.88 -29.57
CA THR A 207 -12.38 5.75 -30.01
C THR A 207 -13.24 5.26 -28.86
N GLU A 208 -14.38 5.91 -28.66
CA GLU A 208 -15.41 5.46 -27.73
C GLU A 208 -16.18 4.30 -28.34
N LEU A 209 -16.56 3.35 -27.50
CA LEU A 209 -17.35 2.18 -27.88
C LEU A 209 -18.80 2.41 -27.50
N ASN A 210 -19.72 2.06 -28.41
CA ASN A 210 -21.14 2.12 -28.10
C ASN A 210 -21.48 1.03 -27.06
N PRO A 211 -22.10 1.38 -25.90
CA PRO A 211 -22.47 0.41 -24.87
C PRO A 211 -23.32 -0.77 -25.37
N LYS A 212 -24.03 -0.62 -26.50
CA LYS A 212 -24.79 -1.70 -27.15
C LYS A 212 -23.94 -2.89 -27.60
N HIS A 213 -22.65 -2.69 -27.87
CA HIS A 213 -21.73 -3.77 -28.25
C HIS A 213 -21.26 -4.61 -27.05
N GLY A 214 -21.71 -4.28 -25.84
CA GLY A 214 -21.37 -4.98 -24.62
C GLY A 214 -19.93 -4.75 -24.17
N PHE A 215 -19.64 -5.13 -22.92
CA PHE A 215 -18.34 -4.93 -22.29
C PHE A 215 -17.24 -5.78 -22.94
N GLN A 216 -16.38 -5.13 -23.71
CA GLN A 216 -15.21 -5.72 -24.33
C GLN A 216 -14.21 -6.11 -23.23
N ALA A 217 -13.72 -7.34 -23.27
CA ALA A 217 -12.86 -7.93 -22.23
C ALA A 217 -11.43 -8.24 -22.73
N CYS A 218 -11.22 -8.32 -24.04
CA CYS A 218 -9.89 -8.55 -24.61
C CYS A 218 -9.68 -7.70 -25.87
N VAL A 219 -8.40 -7.48 -26.20
CA VAL A 219 -7.96 -6.76 -27.39
C VAL A 219 -6.67 -7.37 -27.93
N THR A 220 -6.55 -7.53 -29.25
CA THR A 220 -5.41 -8.18 -29.89
C THR A 220 -5.10 -7.53 -31.25
N PHE A 221 -3.82 -7.35 -31.58
CA PHE A 221 -3.38 -6.95 -32.92
C PHE A 221 -3.42 -8.12 -33.90
N LYS A 222 -3.62 -7.82 -35.18
CA LYS A 222 -3.40 -8.81 -36.22
C LYS A 222 -1.92 -9.21 -36.28
N PRO A 223 -1.59 -10.51 -36.31
CA PRO A 223 -0.21 -10.94 -36.49
C PRO A 223 0.38 -10.33 -37.77
N ASN A 224 1.58 -9.78 -37.67
CA ASN A 224 2.32 -9.13 -38.77
C ASN A 224 1.67 -7.86 -39.38
N ASP A 225 0.57 -7.35 -38.83
CA ASP A 225 -0.11 -6.14 -39.33
C ASP A 225 -0.59 -5.25 -38.16
N SER A 226 0.16 -4.19 -37.89
CA SER A 226 -0.15 -3.23 -36.82
C SER A 226 -1.28 -2.25 -37.15
N SER A 227 -1.82 -2.30 -38.37
CA SER A 227 -2.94 -1.44 -38.78
C SER A 227 -4.31 -2.00 -38.39
N GLN A 228 -4.40 -3.29 -38.08
CA GLN A 228 -5.65 -3.98 -37.77
C GLN A 228 -5.61 -4.53 -36.36
N LEU A 229 -6.70 -4.32 -35.62
CA LEU A 229 -6.87 -4.86 -34.28
C LEU A 229 -8.31 -5.33 -34.08
N LEU A 230 -8.49 -6.16 -33.06
CA LEU A 230 -9.76 -6.76 -32.72
C LEU A 230 -9.99 -6.63 -31.21
N SER A 231 -11.23 -6.40 -30.80
CA SER A 231 -11.68 -6.57 -29.42
C SER A 231 -12.86 -7.51 -29.35
N SER A 232 -13.06 -8.19 -28.23
CA SER A 232 -14.27 -9.01 -28.04
C SER A 232 -14.89 -8.88 -26.66
N SER A 233 -16.22 -8.92 -26.60
CA SER A 233 -17.09 -8.98 -25.43
C SER A 233 -17.80 -10.31 -25.36
N LYS A 234 -18.64 -10.52 -24.33
CA LYS A 234 -19.50 -11.71 -24.27
C LYS A 234 -20.44 -11.84 -25.47
N THR A 235 -20.81 -10.72 -26.07
CA THR A 235 -21.86 -10.65 -27.08
C THR A 235 -21.41 -10.14 -28.42
N HIS A 236 -20.30 -9.39 -28.55
CA HIS A 236 -19.82 -8.82 -29.81
C HIS A 236 -18.29 -8.77 -29.90
N THR A 237 -17.78 -8.92 -31.11
CA THR A 237 -16.40 -8.79 -31.54
C THR A 237 -16.33 -7.63 -32.51
N LEU A 238 -15.45 -6.67 -32.22
CA LEU A 238 -15.30 -5.44 -32.96
C LEU A 238 -13.97 -5.46 -33.70
N PHE A 239 -14.01 -5.09 -34.98
CA PHE A 239 -12.83 -4.97 -35.82
C PHE A 239 -12.49 -3.50 -36.04
N TYR A 240 -11.20 -3.19 -35.99
CA TYR A 240 -10.67 -1.84 -36.04
C TYR A 240 -9.57 -1.79 -37.10
N ARG A 241 -9.59 -0.76 -37.96
CA ARG A 241 -8.55 -0.50 -38.95
C ARG A 241 -8.07 0.94 -38.84
N ARG A 242 -6.75 1.11 -38.71
CA ARG A 242 -6.07 2.41 -38.72
C ARG A 242 -5.62 2.75 -40.14
N ARG A 243 -5.96 3.94 -40.64
CA ARG A 243 -5.48 4.47 -41.94
C ARG A 243 -4.62 5.73 -41.72
N PRO A 244 -3.32 5.73 -42.07
CA PRO A 244 -2.57 6.97 -42.27
C PRO A 244 -2.97 7.60 -43.64
N PRO A 245 -3.12 8.93 -43.82
CA PRO A 245 -2.70 10.06 -42.98
C PRO A 245 -3.86 11.02 -42.56
N ASP A 246 -5.08 10.53 -42.34
CA ASP A 246 -6.25 11.40 -42.08
C ASP A 246 -6.23 11.99 -40.64
N PRO A 247 -6.44 13.32 -40.46
CA PRO A 247 -6.49 13.98 -39.14
C PRO A 247 -7.83 13.80 -38.40
N THR A 248 -8.78 13.05 -38.98
CA THR A 248 -10.03 12.70 -38.30
C THR A 248 -9.90 11.32 -37.66
N ASN A 249 -9.91 11.29 -36.32
CA ASN A 249 -10.05 10.11 -35.46
C ASN A 249 -11.24 9.24 -35.93
N SER A 250 -11.03 8.36 -36.90
CA SER A 250 -12.08 7.46 -37.38
C SER A 250 -11.57 6.03 -37.41
N VAL A 251 -11.77 5.35 -36.28
CA VAL A 251 -11.69 3.90 -36.26
C VAL A 251 -13.06 3.39 -36.70
N ARG A 252 -13.11 2.73 -37.86
CA ARG A 252 -14.38 2.19 -38.39
C ARG A 252 -14.64 0.82 -37.78
N LEU A 253 -15.79 0.68 -37.12
CA LEU A 253 -16.28 -0.55 -36.50
C LEU A 253 -17.06 -1.42 -37.49
N ALA A 254 -16.84 -2.74 -37.40
CA ALA A 254 -17.75 -3.77 -37.91
C ALA A 254 -18.18 -4.66 -36.73
N ASP A 255 -19.47 -5.03 -36.69
CA ASP A 255 -20.13 -5.66 -35.54
C ASP A 255 -20.43 -7.15 -35.81
N VAL A 256 -20.05 -8.05 -34.89
CA VAL A 256 -20.31 -9.50 -35.00
C VAL A 256 -20.42 -10.11 -33.61
N SER A 257 -21.38 -11.01 -33.35
CA SER A 257 -21.50 -11.59 -32.01
C SER A 257 -20.33 -12.52 -31.63
N LEU A 258 -19.92 -12.63 -30.33
CA LEU A 258 -19.21 -13.77 -29.64
C LEU A 258 -17.93 -13.43 -28.80
N ARG A 259 -17.52 -14.40 -27.95
CA ARG A 259 -16.75 -14.30 -26.67
C ARG A 259 -15.21 -14.20 -26.70
N LEU A 260 -14.53 -14.87 -27.62
CA LEU A 260 -13.06 -15.02 -27.60
C LEU A 260 -12.52 -15.15 -29.01
N SER A 261 -12.02 -14.06 -29.60
CA SER A 261 -11.61 -14.04 -31.00
C SER A 261 -10.10 -13.92 -31.19
N ALA A 262 -9.57 -14.67 -32.14
CA ALA A 262 -8.19 -14.60 -32.60
C ALA A 262 -8.14 -14.52 -34.12
N PHE A 263 -7.11 -13.88 -34.68
CA PHE A 263 -6.85 -13.92 -36.11
C PHE A 263 -6.35 -15.30 -36.52
N HIS A 264 -6.86 -15.81 -37.64
CA HIS A 264 -6.33 -17.02 -38.26
C HIS A 264 -4.88 -16.76 -38.73
N CYS A 265 -4.04 -17.77 -38.61
CA CYS A 265 -2.59 -17.70 -38.83
C CYS A 265 -2.19 -17.29 -40.26
N THR A 266 -2.91 -17.77 -41.28
CA THR A 266 -2.56 -17.53 -42.71
C THR A 266 -3.68 -16.92 -43.55
N LYS A 267 -4.91 -17.40 -43.37
CA LYS A 267 -6.10 -16.90 -44.07
C LYS A 267 -6.53 -15.56 -43.45
N PRO A 268 -7.14 -14.65 -44.22
CA PRO A 268 -7.76 -13.45 -43.69
C PRO A 268 -9.07 -13.84 -43.00
N GLN A 269 -8.99 -14.64 -41.94
CA GLN A 269 -10.11 -15.19 -41.20
C GLN A 269 -9.97 -14.79 -39.73
N VAL A 270 -11.11 -14.67 -39.05
CA VAL A 270 -11.18 -14.56 -37.59
C VAL A 270 -11.81 -15.82 -37.05
N ILE A 271 -11.27 -16.30 -35.94
CA ILE A 271 -11.71 -17.52 -35.25
C ILE A 271 -12.24 -17.07 -33.90
N THR A 272 -13.49 -17.40 -33.59
CA THR A 272 -14.10 -17.07 -32.31
C THR A 272 -14.51 -18.33 -31.56
N ALA A 273 -13.99 -18.52 -30.34
CA ALA A 273 -14.39 -19.64 -29.49
C ALA A 273 -15.73 -19.37 -28.79
N THR A 274 -16.54 -20.43 -28.70
CA THR A 274 -17.82 -20.51 -27.98
C THR A 274 -17.81 -21.71 -27.03
N ASP A 275 -18.97 -22.18 -26.59
CA ASP A 275 -19.13 -23.31 -25.66
C ASP A 275 -18.71 -24.66 -26.32
N GLY A 276 -17.40 -24.84 -26.54
CA GLY A 276 -16.78 -26.03 -27.15
C GLY A 276 -16.69 -26.01 -28.68
N SER A 277 -17.20 -24.97 -29.33
CA SER A 277 -17.16 -24.80 -30.79
C SER A 277 -16.34 -23.57 -31.20
N LEU A 278 -15.76 -23.58 -32.38
CA LEU A 278 -15.14 -22.41 -33.01
C LEU A 278 -16.04 -21.91 -34.14
N VAL A 279 -16.21 -20.59 -34.22
CA VAL A 279 -16.89 -19.92 -35.31
C VAL A 279 -15.84 -19.20 -36.14
N VAL A 280 -15.73 -19.58 -37.41
CA VAL A 280 -14.73 -19.07 -38.35
C VAL A 280 -15.41 -18.14 -39.34
N TRP A 281 -14.82 -16.95 -39.51
CA TRP A 281 -15.34 -15.86 -40.32
C TRP A 281 -14.32 -15.49 -41.39
N ASP A 282 -14.74 -15.35 -42.64
CA ASP A 282 -13.90 -14.79 -43.69
C ASP A 282 -13.89 -13.26 -43.60
N VAL A 283 -12.71 -12.70 -43.29
CA VAL A 283 -12.47 -11.27 -43.17
C VAL A 283 -11.89 -10.71 -44.47
N SER A 284 -12.73 -10.48 -45.48
CA SER A 284 -12.30 -9.79 -46.72
C SER A 284 -11.91 -8.32 -46.47
N GLU A 285 -11.05 -7.74 -47.30
CA GLU A 285 -10.56 -6.35 -47.14
C GLU A 285 -11.66 -5.27 -47.12
N ASP A 286 -12.86 -5.59 -47.62
CA ASP A 286 -14.03 -4.72 -47.76
C ASP A 286 -14.88 -4.55 -46.48
N LEU A 287 -14.57 -5.24 -45.39
CA LEU A 287 -15.47 -5.34 -44.23
C LEU A 287 -15.69 -4.05 -43.45
N VAL A 288 -14.68 -3.19 -43.46
CA VAL A 288 -14.72 -1.89 -42.80
C VAL A 288 -15.74 -0.94 -43.47
N GLU A 289 -16.17 -1.23 -44.71
CA GLU A 289 -17.15 -0.43 -45.45
C GLU A 289 -18.59 -0.94 -45.30
N ARG A 290 -18.79 -2.22 -44.99
CA ARG A 290 -20.12 -2.85 -45.04
C ARG A 290 -20.92 -2.76 -43.74
N ARG A 291 -20.31 -2.35 -42.62
CA ARG A 291 -20.89 -2.24 -41.25
C ARG A 291 -21.52 -3.53 -40.65
N CYS A 292 -21.96 -4.50 -41.47
CA CYS A 292 -22.49 -5.80 -41.09
C CYS A 292 -21.97 -6.91 -42.02
N LEU A 293 -21.69 -8.08 -41.44
CA LEU A 293 -21.28 -9.29 -42.16
C LEU A 293 -22.50 -10.09 -42.66
N PRO A 294 -22.47 -10.66 -43.89
CA PRO A 294 -23.47 -11.63 -44.33
C PRO A 294 -23.35 -12.95 -43.54
N ILE A 295 -24.48 -13.48 -43.06
CA ILE A 295 -24.58 -14.75 -42.30
C ILE A 295 -24.05 -15.95 -43.10
N ASP A 296 -23.97 -15.85 -44.43
CA ASP A 296 -23.54 -16.93 -45.33
C ASP A 296 -22.02 -17.21 -45.32
N GLN A 297 -21.21 -16.42 -44.60
CA GLN A 297 -19.75 -16.58 -44.50
C GLN A 297 -19.29 -17.16 -43.15
N ILE A 298 -20.22 -17.74 -42.37
CA ILE A 298 -19.98 -18.25 -41.03
C ILE A 298 -19.81 -19.76 -41.08
N LYS A 299 -18.66 -20.29 -40.63
CA LYS A 299 -18.46 -21.73 -40.42
C LYS A 299 -18.40 -22.05 -38.94
N ILE A 300 -19.32 -22.88 -38.45
CA ILE A 300 -19.31 -23.37 -37.06
C ILE A 300 -18.66 -24.75 -37.04
N LEU A 301 -17.59 -24.89 -36.28
CA LEU A 301 -16.80 -26.10 -36.11
C LEU A 301 -16.89 -26.57 -34.66
N LYS A 302 -17.52 -27.71 -34.40
CA LYS A 302 -17.52 -28.31 -33.06
C LYS A 302 -16.23 -29.11 -32.87
N LEU A 303 -15.31 -28.59 -32.07
CA LEU A 303 -14.00 -29.21 -31.86
C LEU A 303 -13.91 -30.03 -30.58
N GLN A 304 -14.57 -29.59 -29.51
CA GLN A 304 -14.48 -30.18 -28.17
C GLN A 304 -15.84 -30.29 -27.50
N GLN A 305 -15.94 -31.13 -26.47
CA GLN A 305 -17.16 -31.25 -25.66
C GLN A 305 -17.22 -30.18 -24.56
N ASP A 306 -16.07 -29.84 -24.00
CA ASP A 306 -15.95 -28.91 -22.89
C ASP A 306 -15.77 -27.47 -23.38
N PRO A 307 -16.24 -26.46 -22.63
CA PRO A 307 -16.06 -25.05 -22.98
C PRO A 307 -14.59 -24.64 -23.11
N ILE A 308 -14.28 -23.95 -24.20
CA ILE A 308 -12.95 -23.41 -24.49
C ILE A 308 -12.76 -22.13 -23.68
N THR A 309 -11.69 -22.06 -22.89
CA THR A 309 -11.33 -20.90 -22.06
C THR A 309 -10.16 -20.11 -22.62
N VAL A 310 -9.27 -20.76 -23.37
CA VAL A 310 -8.11 -20.13 -24.01
C VAL A 310 -8.14 -20.46 -25.51
N LEU A 311 -7.97 -19.44 -26.35
CA LEU A 311 -7.74 -19.57 -27.79
C LEU A 311 -6.53 -18.71 -28.15
N THR A 312 -5.50 -19.34 -28.71
CA THR A 312 -4.28 -18.64 -29.14
C THR A 312 -3.72 -19.25 -30.42
N VAL A 313 -2.86 -18.52 -31.11
CA VAL A 313 -2.23 -18.93 -32.37
C VAL A 313 -0.73 -18.76 -32.24
N THR A 314 0.03 -19.82 -32.50
CA THR A 314 1.51 -19.83 -32.45
C THR A 314 2.08 -20.66 -33.58
N ASP A 315 3.11 -20.16 -34.28
CA ASP A 315 3.84 -20.89 -35.33
C ASP A 315 2.93 -21.55 -36.41
N GLY A 316 1.78 -20.94 -36.71
CA GLY A 316 0.80 -21.48 -37.66
C GLY A 316 -0.18 -22.51 -37.08
N LEU A 317 -0.07 -22.85 -35.79
CA LEU A 317 -0.97 -23.74 -35.07
C LEU A 317 -2.04 -22.97 -34.32
N ILE A 318 -3.25 -23.52 -34.28
CA ILE A 318 -4.36 -23.03 -33.46
C ILE A 318 -4.38 -23.88 -32.19
N VAL A 319 -4.32 -23.22 -31.03
CA VAL A 319 -4.26 -23.91 -29.74
C VAL A 319 -5.46 -23.50 -28.89
N THR A 320 -6.13 -24.49 -28.32
CA THR A 320 -7.25 -24.27 -27.41
C THR A 320 -7.01 -24.95 -26.06
N GLY A 321 -7.45 -24.28 -24.99
CA GLY A 321 -7.50 -24.82 -23.64
C GLY A 321 -8.92 -24.80 -23.10
N ASP A 322 -9.29 -25.77 -22.25
CA ASP A 322 -10.65 -25.92 -21.74
C ASP A 322 -10.78 -25.82 -20.19
N VAL A 323 -12.02 -25.87 -19.71
CA VAL A 323 -12.36 -25.84 -18.27
C VAL A 323 -11.90 -27.08 -17.48
N ARG A 324 -11.60 -28.19 -18.15
CA ARG A 324 -11.12 -29.44 -17.53
C ARG A 324 -9.61 -29.58 -17.61
N GLY A 325 -8.91 -28.55 -18.08
CA GLY A 325 -7.46 -28.54 -18.15
C GLY A 325 -6.91 -29.17 -19.42
N GLN A 326 -7.71 -29.53 -20.43
CA GLN A 326 -7.20 -30.14 -21.64
C GLN A 326 -6.71 -29.09 -22.63
N ILE A 327 -5.60 -29.39 -23.31
CA ILE A 327 -5.00 -28.53 -24.34
C ILE A 327 -4.97 -29.27 -25.66
N HIS A 328 -5.46 -28.66 -26.73
CA HIS A 328 -5.50 -29.24 -28.06
C HIS A 328 -4.81 -28.34 -29.08
N PHE A 329 -4.05 -28.97 -29.98
CA PHE A 329 -3.30 -28.34 -31.06
C PHE A 329 -3.92 -28.74 -32.40
N TYR A 330 -4.28 -27.74 -33.19
CA TYR A 330 -4.87 -27.92 -34.52
C TYR A 330 -4.01 -27.28 -35.60
N ASP A 331 -4.08 -27.81 -36.82
CA ASP A 331 -3.49 -27.16 -38.00
C ASP A 331 -4.35 -25.97 -38.51
N GLU A 332 -3.88 -25.32 -39.59
CA GLU A 332 -4.59 -24.22 -40.28
C GLU A 332 -5.95 -24.61 -40.91
N ASN A 333 -6.31 -25.88 -40.85
CA ASN A 333 -7.59 -26.42 -41.34
C ASN A 333 -8.40 -27.06 -40.22
N PHE A 334 -8.06 -26.79 -38.96
CA PHE A 334 -8.74 -27.29 -37.76
C PHE A 334 -8.67 -28.81 -37.56
N LEU A 335 -7.69 -29.48 -38.16
CA LEU A 335 -7.41 -30.90 -37.90
C LEU A 335 -6.59 -31.03 -36.62
N LEU A 336 -7.04 -31.90 -35.70
CA LEU A 336 -6.37 -32.16 -34.43
C LEU A 336 -5.03 -32.88 -34.67
N LEU A 337 -3.94 -32.28 -34.18
CA LEU A 337 -2.58 -32.81 -34.31
C LEU A 337 -2.12 -33.49 -33.02
N LYS A 338 -2.26 -32.80 -31.87
CA LYS A 338 -1.83 -33.28 -30.56
C LYS A 338 -2.76 -32.74 -29.48
N TRP A 339 -2.95 -33.49 -28.40
CA TRP A 339 -3.67 -33.02 -27.22
C TRP A 339 -3.02 -33.51 -25.93
N PHE A 340 -3.25 -32.76 -24.85
CA PHE A 340 -2.74 -33.03 -23.51
C PHE A 340 -3.92 -33.00 -22.53
N ASN A 341 -4.03 -34.01 -21.67
CA ASN A 341 -5.20 -34.23 -20.80
C ASN A 341 -4.88 -34.60 -19.34
N HIS A 342 -3.60 -34.67 -18.99
CA HIS A 342 -3.15 -35.14 -17.67
C HIS A 342 -3.08 -34.04 -16.60
N PHE A 343 -3.68 -32.88 -16.86
CA PHE A 343 -3.75 -31.78 -15.91
C PHE A 343 -4.87 -32.03 -14.91
N SER A 344 -4.74 -31.51 -13.69
CA SER A 344 -5.53 -31.87 -12.50
C SER A 344 -7.00 -31.42 -12.53
N GLN A 345 -7.73 -31.63 -13.63
CA GLN A 345 -9.13 -31.23 -13.86
C GLN A 345 -9.40 -29.78 -13.44
N ASP A 346 -8.49 -28.88 -13.79
CA ASP A 346 -8.54 -27.47 -13.38
C ASP A 346 -8.61 -26.58 -14.63
N THR A 347 -9.38 -25.50 -14.53
CA THR A 347 -9.65 -24.60 -15.66
C THR A 347 -8.39 -23.87 -16.07
N ILE A 348 -8.08 -23.90 -17.38
CA ILE A 348 -6.95 -23.16 -17.94
C ILE A 348 -7.32 -21.68 -18.07
N VAL A 349 -6.48 -20.80 -17.54
CA VAL A 349 -6.66 -19.34 -17.63
C VAL A 349 -5.78 -18.74 -18.72
N SER A 350 -4.53 -19.18 -18.84
CA SER A 350 -3.63 -18.69 -19.88
C SER A 350 -2.63 -19.74 -20.33
N ILE A 351 -2.16 -19.61 -21.58
CA ILE A 351 -1.09 -20.43 -22.17
C ILE A 351 -0.10 -19.46 -22.81
N SER A 352 1.18 -19.61 -22.49
CA SER A 352 2.26 -18.81 -23.04
C SER A 352 3.41 -19.68 -23.53
N PHE A 353 3.69 -19.62 -24.82
CA PHE A 353 4.75 -20.37 -25.48
C PHE A 353 6.12 -19.71 -25.29
N SER A 354 7.15 -20.55 -25.15
CA SER A 354 8.53 -20.11 -25.13
C SER A 354 8.92 -19.47 -26.47
N LYS A 355 9.82 -18.47 -26.46
CA LYS A 355 10.33 -17.87 -27.71
C LYS A 355 11.36 -18.78 -28.41
N GLU A 356 11.95 -19.63 -27.61
CA GLU A 356 13.04 -20.53 -27.90
C GLU A 356 12.53 -21.82 -28.54
N CYS A 357 13.12 -22.19 -29.69
CA CYS A 357 12.75 -23.42 -30.40
C CYS A 357 13.79 -24.50 -30.11
N THR A 358 13.42 -25.49 -29.30
CA THR A 358 14.21 -26.72 -29.19
C THR A 358 14.05 -27.52 -30.48
N GLU A 359 15.10 -27.65 -31.29
CA GLU A 359 15.13 -28.50 -32.49
C GLU A 359 14.70 -29.92 -32.11
N GLY A 360 13.46 -30.26 -32.45
CA GLY A 360 12.87 -31.55 -32.16
C GLY A 360 11.81 -31.82 -33.22
N TYR A 361 12.24 -32.41 -34.33
CA TYR A 361 11.32 -32.89 -35.35
C TYR A 361 10.37 -33.90 -34.71
N LEU A 362 9.10 -33.55 -34.53
CA LEU A 362 8.07 -34.58 -34.39
C LEU A 362 8.09 -35.37 -35.71
N LYS A 363 8.54 -36.62 -35.66
CA LYS A 363 8.37 -37.57 -36.77
C LYS A 363 6.87 -37.81 -36.92
N ASP A 364 6.21 -36.97 -37.72
CA ASP A 364 4.82 -37.19 -38.06
C ASP A 364 4.71 -38.04 -39.33
N CYS A 365 3.78 -38.99 -39.31
CA CYS A 365 3.59 -40.06 -40.30
C CYS A 365 2.72 -39.62 -41.50
N THR A 366 2.71 -38.32 -41.84
CA THR A 366 1.92 -37.78 -42.95
C THR A 366 2.76 -37.67 -44.23
N LEU A 367 2.14 -38.02 -45.37
CA LEU A 367 2.77 -38.20 -46.70
C LEU A 367 3.42 -36.94 -47.32
N LYS A 368 3.38 -35.77 -46.63
CA LYS A 368 4.06 -34.53 -47.04
C LYS A 368 4.73 -33.93 -45.81
N ALA A 369 5.99 -34.30 -45.59
CA ALA A 369 6.79 -33.92 -44.43
C ALA A 369 7.07 -32.40 -44.37
N LYS A 370 6.13 -31.62 -43.82
CA LYS A 370 6.41 -30.29 -43.29
C LYS A 370 6.72 -30.46 -41.80
N PRO A 371 7.94 -30.12 -41.33
CA PRO A 371 8.30 -30.30 -39.92
C PRO A 371 7.40 -29.43 -39.04
N MET A 372 6.72 -30.04 -38.08
CA MET A 372 5.86 -29.36 -37.11
C MET A 372 6.67 -29.00 -35.87
N ILE A 373 6.66 -27.71 -35.52
CA ILE A 373 7.33 -27.18 -34.33
C ILE A 373 6.25 -26.93 -33.27
N ILE A 374 6.30 -27.65 -32.16
CA ILE A 374 5.51 -27.35 -30.97
C ILE A 374 6.48 -26.91 -29.89
N ARG A 375 6.45 -25.62 -29.55
CA ARG A 375 7.31 -25.05 -28.51
C ARG A 375 6.86 -25.51 -27.13
N ASN A 376 7.80 -25.52 -26.18
CA ASN A 376 7.45 -25.63 -24.77
C ASN A 376 6.55 -24.46 -24.38
N PHE A 377 5.76 -24.66 -23.33
CA PHE A 377 4.86 -23.62 -22.87
C PHE A 377 4.61 -23.69 -21.37
N ILE A 378 4.23 -22.54 -20.83
CA ILE A 378 3.73 -22.41 -19.47
C ILE A 378 2.22 -22.18 -19.55
N MET A 379 1.49 -22.76 -18.59
CA MET A 379 0.06 -22.52 -18.41
C MET A 379 -0.24 -22.11 -16.98
N SER A 380 -1.25 -21.24 -16.81
CA SER A 380 -1.83 -20.91 -15.51
C SER A 380 -3.22 -21.49 -15.38
N THR A 381 -3.61 -21.84 -14.15
CA THR A 381 -4.92 -22.42 -13.85
C THR A 381 -5.71 -21.61 -12.82
N ALA A 382 -7.02 -21.84 -12.77
CA ALA A 382 -7.92 -21.15 -11.84
C ALA A 382 -7.58 -21.44 -10.35
N SER A 383 -7.01 -22.61 -10.02
CA SER A 383 -6.49 -22.90 -8.66
C SER A 383 -5.13 -22.28 -8.35
N SER A 384 -4.69 -21.27 -9.12
CA SER A 384 -3.44 -20.54 -8.87
C SER A 384 -2.17 -21.40 -9.00
N LYS A 385 -2.18 -22.34 -9.96
CA LYS A 385 -1.00 -23.14 -10.33
C LYS A 385 -0.40 -22.63 -11.62
N ILE A 386 0.94 -22.68 -11.68
CA ILE A 386 1.71 -22.49 -12.89
C ILE A 386 2.39 -23.81 -13.22
N LEU A 387 2.14 -24.31 -14.42
CA LEU A 387 2.71 -25.56 -14.93
C LEU A 387 3.57 -25.26 -16.15
N HIS A 388 4.73 -25.89 -16.24
CA HIS A 388 5.51 -25.91 -17.48
C HIS A 388 5.38 -27.28 -18.15
N VAL A 389 5.15 -27.25 -19.46
CA VAL A 389 4.99 -28.44 -20.30
C VAL A 389 6.14 -28.49 -21.29
N ASN A 390 6.97 -29.53 -21.16
CA ASN A 390 7.95 -29.86 -22.18
C ASN A 390 7.24 -30.67 -23.27
N THR A 391 7.15 -30.12 -24.47
CA THR A 391 6.34 -30.71 -25.55
C THR A 391 7.01 -31.88 -26.23
N GLN A 392 8.34 -31.96 -26.17
CA GLN A 392 9.15 -33.05 -26.70
C GLN A 392 8.97 -34.32 -25.86
N THR A 393 9.15 -34.21 -24.54
CA THR A 393 9.00 -35.34 -23.60
C THR A 393 7.55 -35.59 -23.22
N SER A 394 6.66 -34.62 -23.48
CA SER A 394 5.27 -34.60 -23.00
C SER A 394 5.16 -34.68 -21.47
N PHE A 395 6.22 -34.31 -20.76
CA PHE A 395 6.27 -34.22 -19.31
C PHE A 395 5.92 -32.80 -18.86
N PHE A 396 5.18 -32.69 -17.76
CA PHE A 396 4.85 -31.41 -17.14
C PHE A 396 5.33 -31.37 -15.69
N HIS A 397 5.68 -30.18 -15.22
CA HIS A 397 6.06 -29.94 -13.83
C HIS A 397 5.36 -28.69 -13.29
N THR A 398 4.97 -28.76 -12.02
CA THR A 398 4.40 -27.60 -11.30
C THR A 398 5.54 -26.68 -10.89
N LEU A 399 5.54 -25.46 -11.44
CA LEU A 399 6.55 -24.43 -11.13
C LEU A 399 6.24 -23.73 -9.82
N LEU A 400 4.96 -23.38 -9.66
CA LEU A 400 4.46 -22.57 -8.58
C LEU A 400 3.03 -22.98 -8.25
N HIS A 401 2.72 -23.04 -6.96
CA HIS A 401 1.37 -23.21 -6.46
C HIS A 401 1.22 -22.34 -5.22
N GLU A 402 0.56 -21.21 -5.40
CA GLU A 402 0.25 -20.28 -4.32
C GLU A 402 -1.25 -20.28 -4.04
N ASN A 403 -1.63 -20.03 -2.79
CA ASN A 403 -3.04 -19.94 -2.44
C ASN A 403 -3.53 -18.51 -2.69
N TYR A 404 -4.54 -18.35 -3.54
CA TYR A 404 -5.24 -17.07 -3.72
C TYR A 404 -6.40 -16.95 -2.74
N GLU A 405 -6.06 -16.76 -1.47
CA GLU A 405 -7.03 -16.64 -0.38
C GLU A 405 -6.61 -15.50 0.57
N PRO A 406 -7.56 -14.74 1.13
CA PRO A 406 -7.26 -13.64 2.05
C PRO A 406 -6.34 -14.05 3.20
N LEU A 407 -5.31 -13.24 3.42
CA LEU A 407 -4.33 -13.42 4.50
C LEU A 407 -4.65 -12.43 5.62
N HIS A 408 -5.03 -12.96 6.78
CA HIS A 408 -5.42 -12.15 7.93
C HIS A 408 -4.32 -12.06 8.99
N ALA A 409 -3.40 -13.03 9.00
CA ALA A 409 -2.50 -13.22 10.13
C ALA A 409 -1.06 -13.45 9.67
N VAL A 410 -0.12 -12.68 10.22
CA VAL A 410 1.32 -12.84 10.01
C VAL A 410 2.04 -12.66 11.35
N ALA A 411 2.97 -13.56 11.68
CA ALA A 411 3.86 -13.38 12.83
C ALA A 411 5.25 -13.92 12.53
N CYS A 412 6.29 -13.21 12.99
CA CYS A 412 7.67 -13.67 12.88
C CYS A 412 8.08 -14.42 14.15
N HIS A 413 8.90 -15.46 13.97
CA HIS A 413 9.51 -16.16 15.09
C HIS A 413 10.52 -15.23 15.79
N PRO A 414 10.55 -15.14 17.13
CA PRO A 414 11.34 -14.15 17.88
C PRO A 414 12.86 -14.38 17.86
N ARG A 415 13.35 -15.39 17.14
CA ARG A 415 14.77 -15.83 17.17
C ARG A 415 15.26 -16.54 15.90
N GLN A 416 14.35 -16.98 15.05
CA GLN A 416 14.65 -17.79 13.88
C GLN A 416 14.15 -17.06 12.65
N ALA A 417 14.73 -17.40 11.49
CA ALA A 417 14.39 -16.79 10.22
C ALA A 417 13.08 -17.32 9.63
N VAL A 418 12.04 -17.37 10.45
CA VAL A 418 10.76 -18.02 10.16
C VAL A 418 9.60 -17.05 10.34
N VAL A 419 8.66 -17.08 9.40
CA VAL A 419 7.39 -16.36 9.47
C VAL A 419 6.22 -17.34 9.34
N ALA A 420 5.18 -17.13 10.15
CA ALA A 420 3.92 -17.84 10.08
C ALA A 420 2.88 -16.96 9.37
N MET A 421 2.10 -17.55 8.46
CA MET A 421 1.05 -16.89 7.70
C MET A 421 -0.23 -17.71 7.76
N GLY A 422 -1.34 -17.10 8.15
CA GLY A 422 -2.65 -17.73 8.28
C GLY A 422 -3.67 -17.12 7.32
N ASN A 423 -4.41 -17.98 6.61
CA ASN A 423 -5.41 -17.54 5.63
C ASN A 423 -6.86 -17.87 6.03
N GLN A 424 -7.80 -17.35 5.23
CA GLN A 424 -9.24 -17.57 5.42
C GLN A 424 -9.67 -19.04 5.27
N ARG A 425 -8.92 -19.89 4.56
CA ARG A 425 -9.23 -21.33 4.45
C ARG A 425 -8.76 -22.17 5.64
N GLY A 426 -8.21 -21.54 6.68
CA GLY A 426 -7.66 -22.29 7.82
C GLY A 426 -6.33 -22.96 7.47
N ILE A 427 -5.57 -22.42 6.52
CA ILE A 427 -4.21 -22.89 6.20
C ILE A 427 -3.22 -22.00 6.94
N LEU A 428 -2.42 -22.63 7.79
CA LEU A 428 -1.28 -22.04 8.48
C LEU A 428 0.00 -22.49 7.76
N LYS A 429 0.69 -21.57 7.09
CA LYS A 429 1.95 -21.80 6.38
C LYS A 429 3.12 -21.23 7.19
N ILE A 430 4.18 -22.01 7.34
CA ILE A 430 5.43 -21.61 7.98
C ILE A 430 6.53 -21.54 6.93
N TRP A 431 7.23 -20.42 6.85
CA TRP A 431 8.19 -20.15 5.78
C TRP A 431 9.53 -19.61 6.32
N ASP A 432 10.63 -20.17 5.82
CA ASP A 432 11.99 -19.68 6.09
C ASP A 432 12.34 -18.57 5.09
N TYR A 433 12.49 -17.34 5.58
CA TYR A 433 12.67 -16.18 4.73
C TYR A 433 14.10 -15.92 4.27
N ASN A 434 15.08 -16.61 4.83
CA ASN A 434 16.46 -16.57 4.33
C ASN A 434 16.64 -17.60 3.21
N LYS A 435 16.11 -18.82 3.41
CA LYS A 435 16.21 -19.92 2.45
C LYS A 435 15.14 -19.86 1.36
N LYS A 436 14.09 -19.06 1.54
CA LYS A 436 12.95 -18.90 0.64
C LYS A 436 12.20 -20.22 0.38
N VAL A 437 11.98 -21.01 1.45
CA VAL A 437 11.31 -22.32 1.38
C VAL A 437 10.23 -22.49 2.46
N SER A 438 9.18 -23.25 2.14
CA SER A 438 8.16 -23.65 3.10
C SER A 438 8.72 -24.70 4.06
N VAL A 439 8.64 -24.44 5.36
CA VAL A 439 9.14 -25.35 6.42
C VAL A 439 8.03 -26.26 6.92
N GLY A 440 6.79 -25.76 6.99
CA GLY A 440 5.66 -26.52 7.51
C GLY A 440 4.33 -25.93 7.04
N CYS A 441 3.30 -26.77 7.07
CA CYS A 441 1.93 -26.37 6.76
C CYS A 441 0.97 -27.17 7.64
N LYS A 442 -0.05 -26.50 8.17
CA LYS A 442 -1.16 -27.12 8.90
C LYS A 442 -2.48 -26.63 8.32
N VAL A 443 -3.37 -27.57 8.01
CA VAL A 443 -4.71 -27.28 7.48
C VAL A 443 -5.74 -27.67 8.53
N TYR A 444 -6.53 -26.69 8.95
CA TYR A 444 -7.66 -26.89 9.86
C TYR A 444 -8.90 -27.23 9.04
N ARG A 445 -9.60 -28.32 9.40
CA ARG A 445 -10.81 -28.77 8.69
C ARG A 445 -12.09 -28.34 9.38
N SER A 446 -12.08 -28.28 10.70
CA SER A 446 -13.22 -27.91 11.55
C SER A 446 -13.27 -26.41 11.83
N GLU A 447 -12.12 -25.79 12.11
CA GLU A 447 -12.00 -24.36 12.38
C GLU A 447 -11.51 -23.63 11.13
N ASN A 448 -12.44 -23.07 10.36
CA ASN A 448 -12.12 -22.27 9.18
C ASN A 448 -11.89 -20.81 9.57
N GLN A 449 -11.08 -20.09 8.78
CA GLN A 449 -10.75 -18.67 8.92
C GLN A 449 -9.86 -18.34 10.12
N ILE A 450 -8.54 -18.46 9.92
CA ILE A 450 -7.53 -17.92 10.86
C ILE A 450 -7.58 -16.40 10.77
N GLN A 451 -7.64 -15.73 11.92
CA GLN A 451 -7.76 -14.28 12.03
C GLN A 451 -6.50 -13.62 12.59
N CYS A 452 -5.80 -14.30 13.49
CA CYS A 452 -4.58 -13.78 14.11
C CYS A 452 -3.66 -14.93 14.56
N VAL A 453 -2.35 -14.67 14.60
CA VAL A 453 -1.33 -15.62 15.05
C VAL A 453 -0.26 -14.88 15.83
N ALA A 454 0.33 -15.53 16.83
CA ALA A 454 1.45 -14.96 17.59
C ALA A 454 2.38 -16.07 18.08
N PHE A 455 3.69 -15.83 17.97
CA PHE A 455 4.68 -16.65 18.65
C PHE A 455 4.86 -16.16 20.10
N ASP A 456 5.12 -17.09 21.01
CA ASP A 456 5.55 -16.70 22.34
C ASP A 456 7.00 -16.13 22.29
N PRO A 457 7.43 -15.28 23.23
CA PRO A 457 8.78 -14.71 23.22
C PRO A 457 9.92 -15.72 23.31
N LYS A 458 9.66 -16.96 23.78
CA LYS A 458 10.64 -18.05 23.74
C LYS A 458 10.66 -18.80 22.41
N GLY A 459 9.69 -18.59 21.53
CA GLY A 459 9.55 -19.27 20.24
C GLY A 459 9.28 -20.77 20.37
N SER A 460 8.78 -21.22 21.52
CA SER A 460 8.40 -22.62 21.76
C SER A 460 6.94 -22.91 21.36
N TYR A 461 6.09 -21.89 21.40
CA TYR A 461 4.66 -21.97 21.14
C TYR A 461 4.22 -20.98 20.05
N LEU A 462 3.18 -21.38 19.32
CA LEU A 462 2.47 -20.58 18.35
C LEU A 462 0.98 -20.64 18.67
N ALA A 463 0.37 -19.50 18.99
CA ALA A 463 -1.07 -19.39 19.17
C ALA A 463 -1.75 -18.97 17.86
N VAL A 464 -2.94 -19.53 17.62
CA VAL A 464 -3.75 -19.29 16.42
C VAL A 464 -5.19 -19.00 16.85
N GLY A 465 -5.71 -17.85 16.46
CA GLY A 465 -7.09 -17.41 16.72
C GLY A 465 -7.96 -17.51 15.49
N PHE A 466 -9.21 -17.91 15.67
CA PHE A 466 -10.15 -18.19 14.60
C PHE A 466 -11.40 -17.30 14.69
N LYS A 467 -12.12 -17.20 13.56
CA LYS A 467 -13.37 -16.44 13.49
C LYS A 467 -14.50 -16.99 14.36
N ASN A 468 -14.49 -18.29 14.64
CA ASN A 468 -15.51 -18.92 15.48
C ASN A 468 -15.23 -18.80 16.99
N GLY A 469 -14.22 -17.99 17.40
CA GLY A 469 -13.85 -17.84 18.80
C GLY A 469 -12.87 -18.90 19.33
N ALA A 470 -12.48 -19.87 18.50
CA ALA A 470 -11.51 -20.88 18.88
C ALA A 470 -10.09 -20.31 18.99
N VAL A 471 -9.32 -20.82 19.94
CA VAL A 471 -7.89 -20.51 20.13
C VAL A 471 -7.13 -21.82 20.25
N HIS A 472 -6.18 -22.05 19.35
CA HIS A 472 -5.29 -23.21 19.39
C HIS A 472 -3.89 -22.77 19.79
N ILE A 473 -3.27 -23.51 20.71
CA ILE A 473 -1.86 -23.32 21.07
C ILE A 473 -1.07 -24.54 20.59
N LEU A 474 -0.03 -24.28 19.80
CA LEU A 474 0.76 -25.30 19.14
C LEU A 474 2.21 -25.23 19.59
N ASN A 475 2.94 -26.33 19.49
CA ASN A 475 4.39 -26.29 19.40
C ASN A 475 4.81 -25.59 18.10
N SER A 476 5.71 -24.61 18.19
CA SER A 476 6.14 -23.77 17.06
C SER A 476 6.85 -24.56 15.94
N HIS A 477 7.53 -25.66 16.27
CA HIS A 477 8.31 -26.45 15.32
C HIS A 477 7.49 -27.56 14.68
N THR A 478 6.72 -28.31 15.46
CA THR A 478 5.96 -29.46 14.95
C THR A 478 4.57 -29.08 14.46
N LEU A 479 4.07 -27.88 14.81
CA LEU A 479 2.69 -27.44 14.60
C LEU A 479 1.62 -28.37 15.20
N GLN A 480 2.02 -29.25 16.10
CA GLN A 480 1.11 -30.11 16.85
C GLN A 480 0.72 -29.39 18.16
N GLY A 481 -0.55 -29.54 18.55
CA GLY A 481 -1.08 -29.03 19.81
C GLY A 481 -1.84 -30.16 20.50
N ASP A 482 -1.95 -30.07 21.82
CA ASP A 482 -2.80 -30.98 22.59
C ASP A 482 -4.28 -30.62 22.32
N PRO A 483 -5.17 -31.59 22.03
CA PRO A 483 -6.61 -31.33 21.92
C PRO A 483 -7.21 -30.60 23.14
N GLU A 484 -6.66 -30.79 24.35
CA GLU A 484 -7.08 -30.06 25.55
C GLU A 484 -6.66 -28.57 25.55
N GLU A 485 -5.71 -28.19 24.68
CA GLU A 485 -5.24 -26.80 24.47
C GLU A 485 -5.93 -26.12 23.27
N CYS A 486 -7.08 -26.67 22.85
CA CYS A 486 -8.01 -26.07 21.91
C CYS A 486 -9.16 -25.41 22.68
N PHE A 487 -9.06 -24.11 22.91
CA PHE A 487 -10.00 -23.38 23.75
C PHE A 487 -11.16 -22.79 22.94
N HIS A 488 -12.39 -22.97 23.41
CA HIS A 488 -13.62 -22.41 22.84
C HIS A 488 -14.33 -21.51 23.88
N CYS A 489 -13.57 -20.59 24.47
CA CYS A 489 -14.05 -19.72 25.56
C CYS A 489 -14.88 -18.53 25.06
N ALA A 490 -14.71 -18.16 23.79
CA ALA A 490 -15.45 -17.10 23.12
C ALA A 490 -16.28 -17.69 21.97
N THR A 491 -17.37 -17.00 21.62
CA THR A 491 -18.22 -17.29 20.45
C THR A 491 -17.95 -16.34 19.30
N ASP A 492 -17.38 -15.17 19.61
CA ASP A 492 -17.08 -14.11 18.65
C ASP A 492 -15.66 -14.27 18.10
N SER A 493 -15.40 -13.64 16.95
CA SER A 493 -14.13 -13.75 16.23
C SER A 493 -12.95 -13.21 17.04
N ILE A 494 -11.87 -14.01 17.13
CA ILE A 494 -10.63 -13.61 17.81
C ILE A 494 -9.77 -12.79 16.84
N HIS A 495 -9.55 -11.50 17.10
CA HIS A 495 -8.74 -10.65 16.23
C HIS A 495 -7.41 -10.21 16.81
N LEU A 496 -7.20 -10.33 18.13
CA LEU A 496 -5.93 -9.99 18.77
C LEU A 496 -5.45 -11.15 19.64
N ILE A 497 -4.16 -11.43 19.58
CA ILE A 497 -3.48 -12.44 20.40
C ILE A 497 -2.09 -11.91 20.77
N THR A 498 -1.72 -12.01 22.04
CA THR A 498 -0.39 -11.62 22.51
C THR A 498 0.07 -12.49 23.67
N PHE A 499 1.38 -12.69 23.78
CA PHE A 499 2.02 -13.47 24.85
C PHE A 499 2.76 -12.55 25.82
N SER A 500 2.83 -12.96 27.09
CA SER A 500 3.68 -12.29 28.08
C SER A 500 5.16 -12.54 27.81
N SER A 501 6.02 -11.59 28.20
CA SER A 501 7.49 -11.65 28.02
C SER A 501 8.13 -12.91 28.62
N ASP A 502 7.56 -13.48 29.67
CA ASP A 502 7.99 -14.70 30.35
C ASP A 502 7.43 -16.01 29.74
N SER A 503 6.60 -15.90 28.70
CA SER A 503 5.85 -16.99 28.07
C SER A 503 4.99 -17.80 29.05
N GLN A 504 4.47 -17.18 30.12
CA GLN A 504 3.56 -17.85 31.08
C GLN A 504 2.09 -17.50 30.87
N TYR A 505 1.80 -16.40 30.18
CA TYR A 505 0.45 -15.93 29.91
C TYR A 505 0.24 -15.71 28.41
N LEU A 506 -1.00 -15.94 27.96
CA LEU A 506 -1.51 -15.61 26.65
C LEU A 506 -2.80 -14.82 26.84
N ALA A 507 -2.96 -13.72 26.13
CA ALA A 507 -4.18 -12.92 26.14
C ALA A 507 -4.75 -12.84 24.72
N THR A 508 -6.08 -12.87 24.63
CA THR A 508 -6.82 -12.72 23.39
C THR A 508 -7.96 -11.72 23.55
N ALA A 509 -8.31 -11.02 22.47
CA ALA A 509 -9.50 -10.18 22.42
C ALA A 509 -10.40 -10.58 21.25
N ASP A 510 -11.70 -10.55 21.52
CA ASP A 510 -12.76 -10.95 20.60
C ASP A 510 -13.61 -9.75 20.12
N GLU A 511 -14.34 -9.91 19.01
CA GLU A 511 -15.28 -8.88 18.52
C GLU A 511 -16.41 -8.58 19.53
N GLY A 512 -16.66 -9.51 20.45
CA GLY A 512 -17.54 -9.36 21.61
C GLY A 512 -16.99 -8.40 22.69
N LYS A 513 -15.84 -7.76 22.44
CA LYS A 513 -15.22 -6.72 23.29
C LYS A 513 -14.75 -7.26 24.64
N ALA A 514 -14.51 -8.57 24.72
CA ALA A 514 -13.97 -9.21 25.91
C ALA A 514 -12.51 -9.57 25.73
N VAL A 515 -11.77 -9.52 26.84
CA VAL A 515 -10.40 -10.03 26.92
C VAL A 515 -10.41 -11.34 27.66
N THR A 516 -9.75 -12.35 27.09
CA THR A 516 -9.57 -13.67 27.68
C THR A 516 -8.10 -13.92 27.95
N VAL A 517 -7.78 -14.48 29.12
CA VAL A 517 -6.42 -14.80 29.52
C VAL A 517 -6.28 -16.30 29.79
N TYR A 518 -5.16 -16.85 29.35
CA TYR A 518 -4.73 -18.23 29.57
C TYR A 518 -3.38 -18.22 30.30
N ARG A 519 -3.15 -19.25 31.12
CA ARG A 519 -1.92 -19.40 31.92
C ARG A 519 -1.32 -20.78 31.73
N LEU A 520 -0.02 -20.83 31.48
CA LEU A 520 0.76 -22.06 31.42
C LEU A 520 0.97 -22.60 32.84
N LYS A 521 0.48 -23.81 33.10
CA LYS A 521 0.68 -24.52 34.37
C LYS A 521 1.76 -25.59 34.20
N ARG A 522 2.67 -25.64 35.16
CA ARG A 522 3.69 -26.69 35.27
C ARG A 522 3.37 -27.54 36.49
N ARG A 523 2.95 -28.79 36.28
CA ARG A 523 2.80 -29.77 37.38
C ARG A 523 4.04 -30.66 37.41
N LYS A 524 4.49 -31.03 38.61
CA LYS A 524 5.64 -31.94 38.76
C LYS A 524 5.31 -33.28 38.09
N GLY A 525 6.12 -33.67 37.10
CA GLY A 525 5.98 -34.96 36.41
C GLY A 525 5.06 -34.98 35.18
N SER A 526 4.44 -33.86 34.80
CA SER A 526 3.66 -33.73 33.54
C SER A 526 4.29 -32.69 32.61
N PRO A 527 4.05 -32.77 31.29
CA PRO A 527 4.38 -31.65 30.41
C PRO A 527 3.66 -30.37 30.85
N PRO A 528 4.23 -29.19 30.55
CA PRO A 528 3.57 -27.92 30.80
C PRO A 528 2.28 -27.85 29.97
N GLN A 529 1.18 -27.41 30.59
CA GLN A 529 -0.15 -27.39 29.97
C GLN A 529 -0.78 -26.00 30.09
N TRP A 530 -1.33 -25.49 29.00
CA TRP A 530 -2.11 -24.25 29.00
C TRP A 530 -3.48 -24.46 29.65
N THR A 531 -3.92 -23.48 30.45
CA THR A 531 -5.24 -23.51 31.08
C THR A 531 -5.90 -22.15 31.00
N TYR A 532 -7.23 -22.15 30.84
CA TYR A 532 -8.03 -20.93 30.92
C TYR A 532 -7.93 -20.28 32.31
N LEU A 533 -7.64 -18.98 32.35
CA LEU A 533 -7.61 -18.18 33.57
C LEU A 533 -8.91 -17.40 33.75
N GLY A 534 -9.37 -16.63 32.77
CA GLY A 534 -10.60 -15.85 32.91
C GLY A 534 -10.89 -14.96 31.71
N ARG A 535 -12.14 -14.50 31.60
CA ARG A 535 -12.66 -13.61 30.55
C ARG A 535 -13.35 -12.42 31.19
N HIS A 536 -13.16 -11.23 30.63
CA HIS A 536 -13.80 -9.99 31.12
C HIS A 536 -14.17 -9.05 29.95
N GLY A 537 -15.45 -8.64 29.88
CA GLY A 537 -15.94 -7.58 28.98
C GLY A 537 -15.52 -6.22 29.53
N SER A 538 -14.39 -5.71 29.07
CA SER A 538 -13.72 -4.52 29.65
C SER A 538 -14.01 -3.23 28.88
N HIS A 539 -14.48 -3.35 27.64
CA HIS A 539 -14.75 -2.23 26.74
C HIS A 539 -16.19 -2.30 26.22
N TYR A 540 -16.79 -1.14 25.96
CA TYR A 540 -18.14 -1.07 25.35
C TYR A 540 -18.09 -0.76 23.85
N LYS A 541 -16.92 -0.42 23.32
CA LYS A 541 -16.59 -0.35 21.88
C LYS A 541 -15.50 -1.38 21.52
N PRO A 542 -15.22 -1.63 20.22
CA PRO A 542 -14.22 -2.61 19.81
C PRO A 542 -12.84 -2.37 20.42
N ILE A 543 -12.18 -3.46 20.83
CA ILE A 543 -10.80 -3.46 21.32
C ILE A 543 -9.88 -3.34 20.10
N LYS A 544 -8.93 -2.41 20.18
CA LYS A 544 -7.98 -2.11 19.10
C LYS A 544 -6.62 -2.74 19.30
N ASP A 545 -6.19 -2.89 20.55
CA ASP A 545 -4.87 -3.46 20.82
C ASP A 545 -4.79 -4.15 22.18
N LEU A 546 -3.87 -5.12 22.28
CA LEU A 546 -3.51 -5.85 23.50
C LEU A 546 -2.00 -5.86 23.67
N LEU A 547 -1.53 -5.41 24.83
CA LEU A 547 -0.11 -5.24 25.07
C LEU A 547 0.30 -5.83 26.42
N PHE A 548 1.19 -6.81 26.40
CA PHE A 548 1.93 -7.22 27.58
C PHE A 548 3.14 -6.31 27.79
N GLY A 549 3.40 -5.96 29.04
CA GLY A 549 4.64 -5.32 29.48
C GLY A 549 5.14 -5.94 30.76
N VAL A 550 6.07 -5.24 31.41
CA VAL A 550 6.63 -5.63 32.70
C VAL A 550 6.46 -4.44 33.64
N HIS A 551 6.21 -4.69 34.93
CA HIS A 551 6.27 -3.64 35.94
C HIS A 551 7.70 -3.09 36.07
N LEU A 552 7.85 -1.78 36.24
CA LEU A 552 9.14 -1.07 36.27
C LEU A 552 10.19 -1.72 37.19
N ASP A 553 9.76 -2.13 38.40
CA ASP A 553 10.65 -2.65 39.45
C ASP A 553 10.55 -4.18 39.63
N SER A 554 9.92 -4.89 38.70
CA SER A 554 9.64 -6.33 38.84
C SER A 554 9.83 -7.06 37.50
N THR A 555 9.86 -8.38 37.54
CA THR A 555 9.81 -9.23 36.34
C THR A 555 8.39 -9.72 36.04
N GLN A 556 7.41 -9.30 36.84
CA GLN A 556 6.02 -9.71 36.69
C GLN A 556 5.40 -9.08 35.43
N PRO A 557 4.69 -9.88 34.62
CA PRO A 557 4.00 -9.37 33.44
C PRO A 557 2.76 -8.56 33.85
N ARG A 558 2.49 -7.48 33.12
CA ARG A 558 1.24 -6.71 33.19
C ARG A 558 0.55 -6.69 31.84
N LEU A 559 -0.77 -6.76 31.81
CA LEU A 559 -1.58 -6.78 30.59
C LEU A 559 -2.40 -5.50 30.48
N LEU A 560 -2.37 -4.90 29.30
CA LEU A 560 -3.15 -3.72 28.93
C LEU A 560 -4.03 -4.02 27.72
N SER A 561 -5.24 -3.47 27.71
CA SER A 561 -6.10 -3.39 26.53
C SER A 561 -6.48 -1.95 26.21
N LEU A 562 -6.56 -1.65 24.92
CA LEU A 562 -6.92 -0.34 24.40
C LEU A 562 -8.16 -0.47 23.51
N GLY A 563 -9.18 0.34 23.78
CA GLY A 563 -10.44 0.30 23.05
C GLY A 563 -10.79 1.62 22.35
N MET A 564 -11.64 1.54 21.33
CA MET A 564 -12.23 2.72 20.65
C MET A 564 -13.11 3.58 21.56
N ASP A 565 -13.37 3.11 22.78
CA ASP A 565 -14.00 3.89 23.86
C ASP A 565 -13.00 4.82 24.57
N CYS A 566 -11.79 4.96 24.01
CA CYS A 566 -10.72 5.82 24.52
C CYS A 566 -10.24 5.41 25.92
N ARG A 567 -10.50 4.15 26.31
CA ARG A 567 -10.09 3.58 27.59
C ARG A 567 -8.84 2.71 27.44
N LEU A 568 -7.92 2.89 28.38
CA LEU A 568 -6.82 1.99 28.65
C LEU A 568 -7.17 1.19 29.92
N VAL A 569 -7.29 -0.13 29.80
CA VAL A 569 -7.64 -1.02 30.90
C VAL A 569 -6.45 -1.89 31.25
N GLU A 570 -6.14 -1.98 32.53
CA GLU A 570 -5.09 -2.83 33.07
C GLU A 570 -5.68 -3.97 33.89
N TYR A 571 -5.14 -5.18 33.75
CA TYR A 571 -5.64 -6.37 34.43
C TYR A 571 -4.72 -6.80 35.57
N ASP A 572 -5.33 -7.20 36.69
CA ASP A 572 -4.63 -7.73 37.84
C ASP A 572 -4.41 -9.24 37.66
N LEU A 573 -3.32 -9.62 36.99
CA LEU A 573 -2.99 -11.01 36.67
C LEU A 573 -2.58 -11.83 37.91
N GLU A 574 -2.09 -11.17 38.96
CA GLU A 574 -1.59 -11.82 40.17
C GLU A 574 -2.76 -12.28 41.05
N ASN A 575 -3.76 -11.41 41.25
CA ASN A 575 -4.94 -11.71 42.05
C ASN A 575 -6.07 -12.38 41.26
N SER A 576 -5.97 -12.42 39.93
CA SER A 576 -6.90 -13.17 39.07
C SER A 576 -6.87 -14.67 39.34
N ARG A 577 -8.04 -15.31 39.30
CA ARG A 577 -8.22 -16.75 39.54
C ARG A 577 -8.93 -17.39 38.35
N VAL A 578 -8.95 -18.72 38.31
CA VAL A 578 -9.69 -19.47 37.29
C VAL A 578 -11.16 -18.99 37.26
N ASN A 579 -11.65 -18.67 36.07
CA ASN A 579 -12.95 -18.07 35.76
C ASN A 579 -13.19 -16.64 36.26
N LYS A 580 -12.17 -15.95 36.80
CA LYS A 580 -12.30 -14.56 37.28
C LYS A 580 -11.07 -13.73 36.95
N LEU A 581 -11.15 -12.99 35.85
CA LEU A 581 -10.16 -11.99 35.46
C LEU A 581 -10.52 -10.64 36.09
N LEU A 582 -9.60 -10.06 36.87
CA LEU A 582 -9.79 -8.81 37.61
C LEU A 582 -9.19 -7.61 36.85
N ILE A 583 -9.83 -6.44 36.99
CA ILE A 583 -9.32 -5.16 36.50
C ILE A 583 -8.54 -4.48 37.63
N LEU A 584 -7.32 -4.04 37.33
CA LEU A 584 -6.48 -3.23 38.21
C LEU A 584 -6.83 -1.73 38.08
N SER A 585 -6.92 -1.22 36.84
CA SER A 585 -7.30 0.16 36.56
C SER A 585 -8.01 0.30 35.21
N SER A 586 -8.81 1.36 35.06
CA SER A 586 -9.48 1.73 33.80
C SER A 586 -9.47 3.25 33.68
N GLU A 587 -8.70 3.76 32.74
CA GLU A 587 -8.47 5.19 32.58
C GLU A 587 -8.85 5.65 31.18
N ARG A 588 -9.42 6.86 31.07
CA ARG A 588 -9.70 7.50 29.80
C ARG A 588 -8.48 8.31 29.38
N ILE A 589 -7.87 7.98 28.24
CA ILE A 589 -6.64 8.61 27.77
C ILE A 589 -6.86 9.65 26.67
N GLU A 590 -8.05 9.67 26.05
CA GLU A 590 -8.40 10.58 24.95
C GLU A 590 -9.82 11.13 25.11
N GLN A 591 -10.02 12.39 24.70
CA GLN A 591 -11.34 13.03 24.69
C GLN A 591 -11.98 13.01 23.30
N SER A 592 -11.27 13.52 22.30
CA SER A 592 -11.73 13.79 20.94
C SER A 592 -11.34 12.69 19.95
N ALA A 593 -10.07 12.28 19.96
CA ALA A 593 -9.51 11.28 19.06
C ALA A 593 -9.82 9.83 19.49
N VAL A 594 -9.89 8.92 18.53
CA VAL A 594 -10.03 7.48 18.77
C VAL A 594 -8.66 6.82 18.67
N PRO A 595 -8.19 6.11 19.71
CA PRO A 595 -6.93 5.39 19.64
C PRO A 595 -7.03 4.16 18.73
N LEU A 596 -5.99 3.92 17.93
CA LEU A 596 -5.95 2.87 16.92
C LEU A 596 -4.94 1.75 17.23
N CYS A 597 -3.81 2.05 17.85
CA CYS A 597 -2.84 1.07 18.33
C CYS A 597 -1.94 1.64 19.43
N MET A 598 -1.25 0.77 20.16
CA MET A 598 -0.26 1.14 21.17
C MET A 598 1.02 0.27 21.10
N ALA A 599 2.13 0.84 21.54
CA ALA A 599 3.39 0.12 21.67
C ALA A 599 4.18 0.63 22.88
N TRP A 600 5.04 -0.21 23.45
CA TRP A 600 6.04 0.25 24.42
C TRP A 600 7.06 1.12 23.70
N TYR A 601 7.25 2.35 24.19
CA TYR A 601 8.28 3.22 23.69
C TYR A 601 9.66 2.71 24.12
N PRO A 602 10.67 2.73 23.24
CA PRO A 602 12.02 2.33 23.62
C PRO A 602 12.56 3.17 24.79
N PRO A 603 13.46 2.61 25.62
CA PRO A 603 14.04 3.30 26.77
C PRO A 603 15.09 4.34 26.32
N LEU A 604 14.62 5.38 25.63
CA LEU A 604 15.41 6.53 25.17
C LEU A 604 15.54 7.62 26.25
N THR A 605 14.70 7.56 27.27
CA THR A 605 14.57 8.48 28.41
C THR A 605 14.56 7.67 29.71
N ALA A 606 14.79 8.29 30.87
CA ALA A 606 14.65 7.59 32.14
C ALA A 606 13.19 7.21 32.44
N GLU A 607 12.23 8.02 31.97
CA GLU A 607 10.81 7.67 32.00
C GLU A 607 10.50 6.57 30.97
N GLN A 608 9.57 5.67 31.32
CA GLN A 608 9.02 4.68 30.40
C GLN A 608 7.68 5.18 29.85
N PHE A 609 7.50 5.04 28.53
CA PHE A 609 6.32 5.53 27.83
C PHE A 609 5.55 4.43 27.11
N LEU A 610 4.24 4.61 27.04
CA LEU A 610 3.35 3.99 26.06
C LEU A 610 3.19 4.98 24.91
N LEU A 611 3.50 4.53 23.70
CA LEU A 611 3.20 5.23 22.47
C LEU A 611 1.79 4.83 22.02
N VAL A 612 0.93 5.81 21.74
CA VAL A 612 -0.42 5.59 21.22
C VAL A 612 -0.59 6.38 19.92
N ALA A 613 -1.11 5.72 18.88
CA ALA A 613 -1.51 6.36 17.64
C ALA A 613 -3.02 6.53 17.57
N SER A 614 -3.51 7.64 17.00
CA SER A 614 -4.94 7.93 16.87
C SER A 614 -5.40 8.13 15.43
N ASP A 615 -6.72 8.15 15.23
CA ASP A 615 -7.40 8.46 13.97
C ASP A 615 -7.21 9.91 13.49
N GLN A 616 -6.71 10.80 14.34
CA GLN A 616 -6.40 12.19 13.99
C GLN A 616 -4.91 12.40 13.62
N TYR A 617 -4.22 11.34 13.20
CA TYR A 617 -2.80 11.38 12.82
C TYR A 617 -1.90 11.90 13.94
N LYS A 618 -2.23 11.58 15.20
CA LYS A 618 -1.41 11.93 16.36
C LYS A 618 -0.67 10.72 16.90
N LEU A 619 0.55 10.98 17.37
CA LEU A 619 1.33 10.07 18.18
C LEU A 619 1.49 10.70 19.56
N LYS A 620 0.97 10.05 20.61
CA LYS A 620 1.08 10.50 21.99
C LYS A 620 1.97 9.59 22.83
N LEU A 621 2.77 10.19 23.70
CA LEU A 621 3.58 9.47 24.69
C LEU A 621 2.94 9.61 26.07
N PHE A 622 2.41 8.51 26.59
CA PHE A 622 1.83 8.44 27.93
C PHE A 622 2.82 7.80 28.89
N ASN A 623 3.07 8.41 30.04
CA ASN A 623 3.91 7.82 31.06
C ASN A 623 3.32 6.47 31.52
N SER A 624 4.14 5.42 31.56
CA SER A 624 3.66 4.05 31.81
C SER A 624 3.07 3.85 33.22
N THR A 625 3.42 4.73 34.16
CA THR A 625 3.01 4.67 35.57
C THR A 625 1.88 5.64 35.86
N THR A 626 2.09 6.93 35.56
CA THR A 626 1.12 7.99 35.89
C THR A 626 0.02 8.12 34.85
N LYS A 627 0.19 7.51 33.67
CA LYS A 627 -0.70 7.62 32.50
C LYS A 627 -0.91 9.05 31.99
N MET A 628 -0.15 10.02 32.49
CA MET A 628 -0.17 11.39 31.99
C MET A 628 0.45 11.46 30.60
N CYS A 629 -0.15 12.24 29.71
CA CYS A 629 0.44 12.58 28.42
C CYS A 629 1.67 13.47 28.64
N ARG A 630 2.82 13.06 28.09
CA ARG A 630 4.06 13.84 28.12
C ARG A 630 4.36 14.56 26.83
N LYS A 631 3.88 14.03 25.70
CA LYS A 631 4.07 14.62 24.37
C LYS A 631 2.89 14.26 23.47
N THR A 632 2.41 15.24 22.72
CA THR A 632 1.58 15.02 21.54
C THR A 632 2.36 15.43 20.31
N LEU A 633 2.43 14.59 19.30
CA LEU A 633 3.22 14.81 18.10
C LEU A 633 2.37 14.57 16.86
N LEU A 634 2.60 15.37 15.82
CA LEU A 634 2.03 15.09 14.50
C LEU A 634 2.67 13.81 13.96
N GLY A 635 1.83 12.81 13.71
CA GLY A 635 2.24 11.54 13.12
C GLY A 635 2.30 11.61 11.59
N PRO A 636 2.83 10.55 10.96
CA PRO A 636 2.87 10.42 9.50
C PRO A 636 1.48 10.54 8.84
N ALA A 637 1.33 11.48 7.91
CA ALA A 637 0.07 11.81 7.23
C ALA A 637 -0.03 11.23 5.80
N TYR A 638 0.26 9.94 5.63
CA TYR A 638 0.29 9.26 4.33
C TYR A 638 -1.07 8.67 3.92
N GLY A 639 -2.07 9.53 3.76
CA GLY A 639 -3.40 9.18 3.25
C GLY A 639 -4.39 8.67 4.30
N SER A 640 -4.00 7.73 5.16
CA SER A 640 -4.83 7.28 6.29
C SER A 640 -4.02 7.22 7.60
N PRO A 641 -4.68 7.26 8.78
CA PRO A 641 -3.99 7.16 10.06
C PRO A 641 -3.29 5.81 10.26
N ILE A 642 -2.34 5.78 11.20
CA ILE A 642 -1.60 4.57 11.55
C ILE A 642 -2.53 3.57 12.26
N LYS A 643 -2.56 2.34 11.74
CA LYS A 643 -3.38 1.23 12.27
C LYS A 643 -2.60 0.29 13.19
N GLN A 644 -1.31 0.11 12.95
CA GLN A 644 -0.46 -0.78 13.75
C GLN A 644 0.99 -0.28 13.72
N ILE A 645 1.68 -0.40 14.84
CA ILE A 645 3.10 -0.03 15.02
C ILE A 645 3.87 -1.25 15.53
N VAL A 646 5.10 -1.41 15.06
CA VAL A 646 6.08 -2.35 15.61
C VAL A 646 7.41 -1.62 15.79
N VAL A 647 7.91 -1.59 17.02
CA VAL A 647 9.26 -1.09 17.32
C VAL A 647 10.27 -2.11 16.80
N LEU A 648 11.24 -1.64 15.99
CA LEU A 648 12.27 -2.51 15.44
C LEU A 648 13.28 -2.90 16.54
N PRO A 649 13.79 -4.15 16.52
CA PRO A 649 14.88 -4.57 17.40
C PRO A 649 16.08 -3.63 17.29
N LYS A 650 16.79 -3.40 18.40
CA LYS A 650 18.02 -2.60 18.41
C LYS A 650 19.04 -3.19 17.44
N SER A 651 19.69 -2.33 16.65
CA SER A 651 20.80 -2.73 15.79
C SER A 651 21.87 -3.47 16.61
N ARG A 652 22.49 -4.48 16.00
CA ARG A 652 23.64 -5.17 16.60
C ARG A 652 24.90 -4.32 16.57
N ASP A 653 24.92 -3.27 15.76
CA ASP A 653 26.01 -2.31 15.69
C ASP A 653 25.93 -1.36 16.89
N PRO A 654 26.91 -1.39 17.81
CA PRO A 654 26.92 -0.51 18.97
C PRO A 654 27.08 0.98 18.61
N GLU A 655 27.58 1.31 17.41
CA GLU A 655 27.73 2.71 16.97
C GLU A 655 26.40 3.33 16.53
N ILE A 656 25.44 2.51 16.08
CA ILE A 656 24.11 2.96 15.64
C ILE A 656 23.14 2.90 16.82
N ASN A 657 23.08 3.98 17.60
CA ASN A 657 22.16 4.09 18.75
C ASN A 657 20.77 4.64 18.38
N THR A 658 20.35 4.52 17.12
CA THR A 658 19.04 4.97 16.66
C THR A 658 18.02 3.84 16.77
N TYR A 659 16.88 4.13 17.41
CA TYR A 659 15.73 3.25 17.36
C TYR A 659 14.85 3.66 16.17
N ASN A 660 14.16 2.69 15.60
CA ASN A 660 13.25 2.91 14.50
C ASN A 660 11.98 2.11 14.75
N LEU A 661 10.87 2.55 14.20
CA LEU A 661 9.63 1.79 14.19
C LEU A 661 9.16 1.60 12.76
N ALA A 662 8.49 0.48 12.52
CA ALA A 662 7.68 0.26 11.33
C ALA A 662 6.21 0.45 11.68
N TYR A 663 5.43 0.92 10.72
CA TYR A 663 3.99 1.08 10.87
C TYR A 663 3.26 0.70 9.59
N ILE A 664 1.96 0.45 9.71
CA ILE A 664 1.04 0.35 8.57
C ILE A 664 -0.11 1.33 8.73
N THR A 665 -0.54 1.86 7.59
CA THR A 665 -1.80 2.60 7.44
C THR A 665 -2.84 1.65 6.81
N GLU A 666 -3.89 2.18 6.19
CA GLU A 666 -4.87 1.38 5.47
C GLU A 666 -4.26 0.58 4.32
N ASP A 667 -3.34 1.18 3.56
CA ASP A 667 -2.79 0.65 2.31
C ASP A 667 -1.25 0.72 2.22
N LYS A 668 -0.58 1.40 3.16
CA LYS A 668 0.86 1.64 3.13
C LYS A 668 1.59 0.99 4.30
N VAL A 669 2.87 0.72 4.08
CA VAL A 669 3.86 0.39 5.10
C VAL A 669 4.88 1.51 5.16
N GLY A 670 5.30 1.89 6.36
CA GLY A 670 6.26 2.96 6.54
C GLY A 670 7.23 2.74 7.68
N LEU A 671 8.29 3.55 7.70
CA LEU A 671 9.26 3.61 8.78
C LEU A 671 9.30 5.00 9.39
N GLN A 672 9.70 5.05 10.66
CA GLN A 672 9.84 6.27 11.43
C GLN A 672 11.07 6.19 12.34
N ILE A 673 11.91 7.22 12.26
CA ILE A 673 13.09 7.38 13.14
C ILE A 673 12.65 7.83 14.54
N LEU A 674 13.30 7.28 15.57
CA LEU A 674 13.16 7.69 16.97
C LEU A 674 14.43 8.43 17.46
N PRO A 675 14.30 9.38 18.41
CA PRO A 675 13.09 9.77 19.15
C PRO A 675 12.07 10.51 18.27
N LEU A 676 10.80 10.44 18.67
CA LEU A 676 9.73 11.15 17.97
C LEU A 676 9.82 12.64 18.31
N ASP A 677 9.77 13.47 17.28
CA ASP A 677 9.95 14.91 17.40
C ASP A 677 8.94 15.73 16.59
N GLY A 678 8.10 15.07 15.78
CA GLY A 678 7.13 15.68 14.87
C GLY A 678 7.72 16.05 13.50
N ASN A 679 8.99 15.71 13.22
CA ASN A 679 9.62 16.04 11.95
C ASN A 679 9.08 15.12 10.82
N PRO A 680 8.46 15.68 9.76
CA PRO A 680 7.88 14.89 8.68
C PRO A 680 8.92 14.13 7.86
N HIS A 681 10.17 14.62 7.79
CA HIS A 681 11.26 14.00 7.03
C HIS A 681 11.89 12.79 7.72
N LYS A 682 11.54 12.54 8.99
CA LYS A 682 11.93 11.33 9.74
C LYS A 682 11.00 10.15 9.52
N SER A 683 10.03 10.30 8.63
CA SER A 683 9.07 9.26 8.25
C SER A 683 9.04 9.06 6.75
N ASN A 684 8.83 7.82 6.31
CA ASN A 684 8.50 7.50 4.92
C ASN A 684 7.45 6.39 4.85
N ALA A 685 6.69 6.35 3.76
CA ALA A 685 5.74 5.26 3.51
C ALA A 685 5.70 4.89 2.03
N LEU A 686 5.40 3.62 1.77
CA LEU A 686 5.21 3.04 0.45
C LEU A 686 3.92 2.24 0.43
N ILE A 687 3.24 2.25 -0.73
CA ILE A 687 2.03 1.43 -0.94
C ILE A 687 2.44 -0.04 -0.88
N CYS A 688 1.81 -0.80 0.01
CA CYS A 688 1.99 -2.23 0.12
C CYS A 688 0.78 -3.00 -0.40
N HIS A 689 -0.43 -2.70 0.09
CA HIS A 689 -1.65 -3.42 -0.32
C HIS A 689 -2.77 -2.42 -0.62
N PRO A 690 -3.02 -2.04 -1.90
CA PRO A 690 -4.02 -1.02 -2.24
C PRO A 690 -5.45 -1.30 -1.81
N THR A 691 -5.81 -2.58 -1.66
CA THR A 691 -7.16 -2.99 -1.24
C THR A 691 -7.27 -3.22 0.28
N GLY A 692 -6.22 -2.88 1.04
CA GLY A 692 -6.21 -2.89 2.49
C GLY A 692 -5.23 -3.88 3.12
N VAL A 693 -4.35 -3.37 3.98
CA VAL A 693 -3.44 -4.14 4.82
C VAL A 693 -4.18 -4.68 6.04
N SER A 694 -4.00 -5.99 6.31
CA SER A 694 -4.59 -6.66 7.47
C SER A 694 -3.69 -6.57 8.72
N THR A 695 -2.39 -6.83 8.57
CA THR A 695 -1.45 -6.88 9.70
C THR A 695 0.01 -6.71 9.27
N LEU A 696 0.84 -6.39 10.26
CA LEU A 696 2.29 -6.16 10.18
C LEU A 696 3.05 -7.05 11.17
N ALA A 697 4.18 -7.61 10.74
CA ALA A 697 5.14 -8.29 11.62
C ALA A 697 6.59 -7.93 11.27
N CYS A 698 7.48 -7.88 12.27
CA CYS A 698 8.91 -7.61 12.07
C CYS A 698 9.76 -8.85 12.39
N SER A 699 10.82 -9.07 11.61
CA SER A 699 11.81 -10.10 11.89
C SER A 699 12.55 -9.83 13.20
N TYR A 700 13.00 -10.90 13.86
CA TYR A 700 13.73 -10.80 15.14
C TYR A 700 15.04 -10.00 15.07
N ASP A 701 15.59 -9.82 13.88
CA ASP A 701 16.82 -9.08 13.60
C ASP A 701 16.56 -7.68 13.02
N GLY A 702 15.30 -7.26 12.87
CA GLY A 702 14.93 -5.96 12.34
C GLY A 702 15.26 -5.74 10.85
N ARG A 703 15.69 -6.77 10.12
CA ARG A 703 16.03 -6.66 8.69
C ARG A 703 14.82 -6.70 7.78
N PHE A 704 13.77 -7.42 8.19
CA PHE A 704 12.58 -7.61 7.37
C PHE A 704 11.32 -7.18 8.10
N VAL A 705 10.40 -6.64 7.32
CA VAL A 705 9.02 -6.39 7.71
C VAL A 705 8.11 -7.20 6.79
N PHE A 706 7.05 -7.77 7.34
CA PHE A 706 6.08 -8.56 6.60
C PHE A 706 4.70 -7.92 6.72
N THR A 707 4.03 -7.74 5.59
CA THR A 707 2.64 -7.27 5.53
C THR A 707 1.78 -8.32 4.86
N ALA A 708 0.53 -8.44 5.30
CA ALA A 708 -0.48 -9.22 4.60
C ALA A 708 -1.61 -8.33 4.13
N GLY A 709 -2.11 -8.60 2.94
CA GLY A 709 -3.30 -7.95 2.41
C GLY A 709 -4.54 -8.79 2.63
N ARG A 710 -5.64 -8.09 2.91
CA ARG A 710 -6.94 -8.73 3.18
C ARG A 710 -7.56 -9.20 1.87
N ASN A 711 -8.05 -8.26 1.06
CA ASN A 711 -8.79 -8.57 -0.17
C ASN A 711 -7.88 -8.91 -1.35
N ASP A 712 -6.60 -8.67 -1.17
CA ASP A 712 -5.57 -8.77 -2.19
C ASP A 712 -4.92 -10.17 -2.23
N CYS A 713 -5.19 -11.01 -1.21
CA CYS A 713 -4.73 -12.40 -1.14
C CYS A 713 -3.20 -12.55 -1.26
N SER A 714 -2.44 -11.53 -0.88
CA SER A 714 -0.99 -11.50 -1.00
C SER A 714 -0.31 -11.17 0.33
N ALA A 715 0.97 -11.50 0.43
CA ALA A 715 1.82 -11.02 1.51
C ALA A 715 3.15 -10.52 0.93
N LEU A 716 3.70 -9.49 1.54
CA LEU A 716 4.91 -8.82 1.08
C LEU A 716 5.97 -8.86 2.17
N SER A 717 7.20 -9.17 1.79
CA SER A 717 8.38 -9.14 2.66
C SER A 717 9.26 -7.97 2.25
N TRP A 718 9.40 -6.97 3.10
CA TRP A 718 10.13 -5.72 2.90
C TRP A 718 11.50 -5.81 3.54
N GLU A 719 12.56 -5.51 2.79
CA GLU A 719 13.90 -5.35 3.38
C GLU A 719 14.07 -3.90 3.84
N ILE A 720 14.38 -3.72 5.13
CA ILE A 720 14.52 -2.40 5.73
C ILE A 720 15.87 -1.80 5.33
N ASN A 721 15.82 -0.63 4.70
CA ASN A 721 17.00 0.20 4.43
C ASN A 721 16.82 1.55 5.13
N LEU A 722 17.53 1.73 6.25
CA LEU A 722 17.46 2.94 7.08
C LEU A 722 18.23 4.12 6.49
N ASN A 723 19.29 3.86 5.72
CA ASN A 723 20.16 4.91 5.16
C ASN A 723 19.38 5.90 4.27
N VAL A 724 18.36 5.42 3.56
CA VAL A 724 17.51 6.25 2.70
C VAL A 724 16.66 7.21 3.54
N LEU A 725 16.12 6.72 4.66
CA LEU A 725 15.30 7.51 5.57
C LEU A 725 16.16 8.54 6.32
N GLU A 726 17.36 8.15 6.75
CA GLU A 726 18.32 9.05 7.38
C GLU A 726 18.78 10.16 6.42
N ALA A 727 19.03 9.82 5.15
CA ALA A 727 19.34 10.79 4.12
C ALA A 727 18.18 11.76 3.87
N ALA A 728 16.94 11.27 3.82
CA ALA A 728 15.75 12.11 3.69
C ALA A 728 15.60 13.08 4.88
N ALA A 729 15.82 12.58 6.10
CA ALA A 729 15.79 13.39 7.31
C ALA A 729 16.87 14.48 7.30
N ALA A 730 18.08 14.16 6.85
CA ALA A 730 19.18 15.12 6.73
C ALA A 730 18.90 16.21 5.67
N LEU A 731 18.31 15.83 4.53
CA LEU A 731 17.93 16.78 3.48
C LEU A 731 16.76 17.70 3.88
N GLY A 732 15.92 17.25 4.82
CA GLY A 732 14.82 18.06 5.38
C GLY A 732 15.27 19.25 6.25
N GLY A 733 16.55 19.32 6.61
CA GLY A 733 17.12 20.38 7.43
C GLY A 733 17.07 20.09 8.94
N GLU A 734 17.80 20.90 9.71
CA GLU A 734 17.94 20.75 11.16
C GLU A 734 17.11 21.78 11.95
N GLY A 735 16.85 21.48 13.22
CA GLY A 735 16.13 22.38 14.13
C GLY A 735 14.70 22.68 13.67
N MET A 736 14.39 23.97 13.47
CA MET A 736 13.05 24.44 13.10
C MET A 736 12.75 24.40 11.59
N ALA A 737 13.75 24.19 10.73
CA ALA A 737 13.56 24.21 9.28
C ALA A 737 12.45 23.24 8.79
N PRO A 738 12.37 21.98 9.25
CA PRO A 738 11.28 21.06 8.91
C PRO A 738 9.89 21.49 9.39
N PHE A 739 9.81 22.30 10.43
CA PHE A 739 8.54 22.72 11.02
C PHE A 739 7.98 23.93 10.29
N TYR A 740 8.83 24.86 9.85
CA TYR A 740 8.38 25.98 9.04
C TYR A 740 7.81 25.53 7.70
N THR A 741 8.29 24.43 7.10
CA THR A 741 7.70 23.89 5.85
C THR A 741 6.29 23.34 6.03
N LEU A 742 5.87 23.09 7.27
CA LEU A 742 4.49 22.69 7.60
C LEU A 742 3.57 23.90 7.80
N LEU A 743 4.10 25.12 7.93
CA LEU A 743 3.27 26.33 8.00
C LEU A 743 2.87 26.79 6.60
N ASP A 744 1.66 27.33 6.48
CA ASP A 744 1.17 27.88 5.22
C ASP A 744 2.03 29.08 4.80
N GLY A 745 2.65 28.98 3.62
CA GLY A 745 3.58 29.99 3.11
C GLY A 745 4.99 29.94 3.72
N GLY A 746 5.29 28.97 4.60
CA GLY A 746 6.61 28.79 5.18
C GLY A 746 7.01 29.85 6.22
N ARG A 747 8.31 29.89 6.56
CA ARG A 747 8.89 30.83 7.54
C ARG A 747 8.64 32.30 7.17
N ASP A 748 8.76 32.63 5.89
CA ASP A 748 8.59 34.01 5.39
C ASP A 748 7.13 34.32 5.03
N GLY A 749 6.23 33.36 5.25
CA GLY A 749 4.81 33.45 4.97
C GLY A 749 4.07 34.45 5.85
N ARG A 750 2.88 34.87 5.39
CA ARG A 750 2.01 35.78 6.15
C ARG A 750 1.59 35.18 7.49
N PHE A 751 1.28 33.89 7.51
CA PHE A 751 0.81 33.21 8.70
C PHE A 751 1.86 33.19 9.82
N HIS A 752 3.13 32.92 9.50
CA HIS A 752 4.23 33.01 10.47
C HIS A 752 4.34 34.42 11.09
N LYS A 753 4.24 35.47 10.28
CA LYS A 753 4.27 36.87 10.78
C LYS A 753 3.10 37.17 11.71
N GLU A 754 1.91 36.67 11.39
CA GLU A 754 0.74 36.80 12.27
C GLU A 754 0.95 36.07 13.61
N MET A 755 1.54 34.87 13.61
CA MET A 755 1.91 34.17 14.84
C MET A 755 2.91 34.97 15.68
N GLU A 756 3.92 35.58 15.05
CA GLU A 756 4.90 36.45 15.69
C GLU A 756 4.24 37.70 16.32
N ASP A 757 3.35 38.37 15.58
CA ASP A 757 2.61 39.54 16.08
C ASP A 757 1.73 39.19 17.29
N PHE A 758 1.01 38.05 17.26
CA PHE A 758 0.23 37.59 18.40
C PHE A 758 1.09 37.21 19.60
N PHE A 759 2.26 36.61 19.36
CA PHE A 759 3.20 36.27 20.42
C PHE A 759 3.70 37.54 21.15
N TYR A 760 4.09 38.58 20.40
CA TYR A 760 4.44 39.88 21.00
C TYR A 760 3.26 40.53 21.71
N TYR A 761 2.05 40.41 21.16
CA TYR A 761 0.85 40.93 21.82
C TYR A 761 0.59 40.25 23.17
N CYS A 762 0.73 38.91 23.27
CA CYS A 762 0.61 38.17 24.53
C CYS A 762 1.62 38.66 25.57
N GLN A 763 2.88 38.89 25.18
CA GLN A 763 3.89 39.45 26.07
C GLN A 763 3.51 40.83 26.62
N MET A 764 2.94 41.67 25.76
CA MET A 764 2.47 43.01 26.13
C MET A 764 1.27 42.96 27.07
N ARG A 765 0.31 42.06 26.80
CA ARG A 765 -0.89 41.85 27.61
C ARG A 765 -0.54 41.33 29.01
N HIS A 766 0.43 40.43 29.13
CA HIS A 766 0.87 39.87 30.42
C HIS A 766 1.39 40.95 31.39
N GLN A 767 2.00 42.01 30.87
CA GLN A 767 2.49 43.15 31.67
C GLN A 767 1.38 44.13 32.10
N GLY A 768 0.13 43.85 31.72
CA GLY A 768 -1.02 44.73 31.88
C GLY A 768 -1.20 45.63 30.67
N THR A 769 -2.45 45.81 30.24
CA THR A 769 -2.79 46.69 29.11
C THR A 769 -2.72 48.17 29.50
N ASN A 770 -2.94 48.50 30.78
CA ASN A 770 -2.99 49.86 31.30
C ASN A 770 -1.88 50.10 32.34
N THR A 771 -0.64 50.23 31.88
CA THR A 771 0.55 50.45 32.71
C THR A 771 1.38 51.61 32.16
N MET A 772 1.77 52.51 33.06
CA MET A 772 2.71 53.61 32.78
C MET A 772 4.18 53.18 32.92
N LYS A 773 4.44 51.93 33.34
CA LYS A 773 5.81 51.39 33.43
C LYS A 773 6.33 51.07 32.03
N LYS A 774 7.64 51.29 31.82
CA LYS A 774 8.32 50.91 30.58
C LYS A 774 8.14 49.41 30.34
N ARG A 775 7.57 49.04 29.20
CA ARG A 775 7.35 47.64 28.84
C ARG A 775 8.68 46.96 28.55
N GLN A 776 8.84 45.74 29.05
CA GLN A 776 10.02 44.92 28.83
C GLN A 776 9.72 43.97 27.66
N VAL A 777 10.61 43.92 26.68
CA VAL A 777 10.54 42.95 25.58
C VAL A 777 11.43 41.78 25.96
N SER A 778 10.87 40.58 25.95
CA SER A 778 11.56 39.31 26.19
C SER A 778 11.41 38.42 24.95
N THR A 779 12.20 37.36 24.85
CA THR A 779 12.01 36.34 23.81
C THR A 779 11.01 35.26 24.22
N LYS A 780 10.36 35.39 25.38
CA LYS A 780 9.49 34.37 25.98
C LYS A 780 8.16 34.93 26.49
N ILE A 781 7.18 34.03 26.60
CA ILE A 781 5.88 34.25 27.24
C ILE A 781 5.61 33.20 28.32
N PRO A 782 4.79 33.50 29.36
CA PRO A 782 4.39 32.52 30.36
C PRO A 782 3.48 31.42 29.79
N LEU A 783 3.53 30.20 30.35
CA LEU A 783 2.70 29.07 29.89
C LEU A 783 1.18 29.32 29.96
N LEU A 784 0.74 30.21 30.85
CA LEU A 784 -0.67 30.59 30.98
C LEU A 784 -1.20 31.33 29.74
N GLU A 785 -0.32 31.85 28.88
CA GLU A 785 -0.70 32.53 27.64
C GLU A 785 -0.95 31.56 26.47
N ILE A 786 -0.46 30.30 26.55
CA ILE A 786 -0.57 29.30 25.47
C ILE A 786 -2.02 29.11 24.97
N PRO A 787 -3.04 28.94 25.85
CA PRO A 787 -4.42 28.72 25.39
C PRO A 787 -4.98 29.92 24.60
N PHE A 788 -4.60 31.14 25.00
CA PHE A 788 -5.03 32.35 24.31
C PHE A 788 -4.33 32.48 22.96
N LEU A 789 -3.02 32.19 22.91
CA LEU A 789 -2.25 32.27 21.69
C LEU A 789 -2.70 31.22 20.66
N MET A 790 -2.93 29.97 21.08
CA MET A 790 -3.50 28.91 20.23
C MET A 790 -4.80 29.36 19.56
N ARG A 791 -5.72 29.97 20.34
CA ARG A 791 -7.00 30.46 19.83
C ARG A 791 -6.85 31.66 18.90
N ALA A 792 -5.91 32.57 19.19
CA ALA A 792 -5.61 33.71 18.33
C ALA A 792 -5.11 33.27 16.94
N VAL A 793 -4.30 32.20 16.88
CA VAL A 793 -3.82 31.62 15.61
C VAL A 793 -4.83 30.66 14.96
N GLY A 794 -6.07 30.60 15.47
CA GLY A 794 -7.17 29.86 14.86
C GLY A 794 -7.31 28.39 15.29
N HIS A 795 -6.60 27.94 16.33
CA HIS A 795 -6.77 26.59 16.90
C HIS A 795 -7.46 26.64 18.27
N TYR A 796 -8.54 25.88 18.41
CA TYR A 796 -9.41 25.91 19.60
C TYR A 796 -9.33 24.59 20.36
N PRO A 797 -8.31 24.41 21.22
CA PRO A 797 -8.12 23.18 21.97
C PRO A 797 -9.17 23.01 23.08
N THR A 798 -9.48 21.76 23.39
CA THR A 798 -10.26 21.35 24.58
C THR A 798 -9.46 21.60 25.87
N GLU A 799 -10.13 21.58 27.02
CA GLU A 799 -9.45 21.74 28.32
C GLU A 799 -8.43 20.62 28.59
N GLN A 800 -8.73 19.38 28.17
CA GLN A 800 -7.78 18.27 28.26
C GLN A 800 -6.55 18.50 27.37
N GLU A 801 -6.74 18.99 26.13
CA GLU A 801 -5.63 19.30 25.22
C GLU A 801 -4.79 20.49 25.73
N ILE A 802 -5.42 21.47 26.39
CA ILE A 802 -4.72 22.57 27.07
C ILE A 802 -3.84 22.04 28.20
N GLU A 803 -4.37 21.13 29.02
CA GLU A 803 -3.62 20.49 30.10
C GLU A 803 -2.45 19.67 29.53
N ASP A 804 -2.66 18.89 28.47
CA ASP A 804 -1.63 18.13 27.78
C ASP A 804 -0.52 19.05 27.26
N MET A 805 -0.86 20.17 26.59
CA MET A 805 0.09 21.17 26.09
C MET A 805 0.91 21.80 27.23
N GLN A 806 0.26 22.20 28.31
CA GLN A 806 0.94 22.81 29.44
C GLN A 806 1.85 21.81 30.15
N ASN A 807 1.42 20.56 30.32
CA ASN A 807 2.22 19.49 30.90
C ASN A 807 3.43 19.15 30.02
N GLU A 808 3.25 19.04 28.70
CA GLU A 808 4.34 18.80 27.75
C GLU A 808 5.46 19.83 27.93
N VAL A 809 5.13 21.13 27.95
CA VAL A 809 6.14 22.18 28.10
C VAL A 809 6.69 22.23 29.52
N LYS A 810 5.84 22.19 30.55
CA LYS A 810 6.23 22.29 31.96
C LYS A 810 7.25 21.24 32.37
N PHE A 811 7.11 20.01 31.86
CA PHE A 811 7.98 18.88 32.18
C PHE A 811 9.10 18.64 31.14
N SER A 812 9.14 19.40 30.04
CA SER A 812 10.08 19.20 28.92
C SER A 812 11.56 19.08 29.32
N LYS A 813 12.00 19.87 30.31
CA LYS A 813 13.40 19.93 30.80
C LYS A 813 13.53 19.46 32.26
N TYR A 814 12.47 18.91 32.84
CA TYR A 814 12.44 18.56 34.27
C TYR A 814 13.43 17.43 34.61
N GLU A 815 13.58 16.45 33.72
CA GLU A 815 14.54 15.35 33.90
C GLU A 815 15.99 15.86 33.94
N GLU A 816 16.35 16.79 33.06
CA GLU A 816 17.70 17.32 32.94
C GLU A 816 18.02 18.39 34.00
N THR A 817 17.04 19.21 34.38
CA THR A 817 17.26 20.41 35.20
C THR A 817 16.69 20.33 36.62
N ALA A 818 15.85 19.32 36.91
CA ALA A 818 15.02 19.22 38.12
C ALA A 818 14.09 20.42 38.38
N ASN A 819 13.96 21.33 37.41
CA ASN A 819 13.14 22.54 37.51
C ASN A 819 12.00 22.50 36.50
N TYR A 820 10.86 23.05 36.89
CA TYR A 820 9.73 23.23 35.97
C TYR A 820 9.99 24.38 35.02
N VAL A 821 9.67 24.17 33.76
CA VAL A 821 9.65 25.25 32.77
C VAL A 821 8.36 26.05 32.98
N THR A 822 8.47 27.37 33.07
CA THR A 822 7.33 28.29 33.29
C THR A 822 7.09 29.24 32.13
N GLU A 823 7.98 29.25 31.13
CA GLU A 823 7.98 30.15 30.00
C GLU A 823 8.35 29.40 28.71
N ILE A 824 7.81 29.85 27.58
CA ILE A 824 8.03 29.27 26.23
C ILE A 824 8.48 30.37 25.26
N ASP A 825 9.38 30.06 24.33
CA ASP A 825 9.75 30.96 23.22
C ASP A 825 8.88 30.74 21.96
N LEU A 826 9.07 31.59 20.95
CA LEU A 826 8.28 31.53 19.71
C LEU A 826 8.49 30.22 18.93
N ASP A 827 9.72 29.71 18.87
CA ASP A 827 10.04 28.49 18.13
C ASP A 827 9.46 27.24 18.82
N GLU A 828 9.61 27.16 20.15
CA GLU A 828 8.97 26.14 20.98
C GLU A 828 7.43 26.21 20.83
N PHE A 829 6.84 27.41 20.77
CA PHE A 829 5.40 27.58 20.53
C PHE A 829 4.96 27.12 19.13
N ILE A 830 5.68 27.51 18.07
CA ILE A 830 5.36 27.09 16.70
C ILE A 830 5.37 25.56 16.60
N ARG A 831 6.36 24.92 17.22
CA ARG A 831 6.45 23.46 17.27
C ARG A 831 5.29 22.83 18.03
N LEU A 832 4.93 23.39 19.19
CA LEU A 832 3.77 22.97 19.96
C LEU A 832 2.48 23.10 19.14
N TYR A 833 2.29 24.24 18.46
CA TYR A 833 1.15 24.49 17.59
C TYR A 833 1.04 23.47 16.45
N ILE A 834 2.12 23.19 15.72
CA ILE A 834 2.12 22.21 14.61
C ILE A 834 1.76 20.81 15.12
N ASN A 835 2.28 20.44 16.28
CA ASN A 835 2.06 19.12 16.85
C ASN A 835 0.64 18.92 17.40
N HIS A 836 0.00 19.97 17.92
CA HIS A 836 -1.34 19.89 18.52
C HIS A 836 -2.48 20.23 17.55
N ARG A 837 -2.25 21.11 16.55
CA ARG A 837 -3.29 21.46 15.56
C ARG A 837 -3.74 20.25 14.73
N PRO A 838 -4.97 20.22 14.20
CA PRO A 838 -5.42 19.16 13.30
C PRO A 838 -4.45 18.94 12.13
N ALA A 839 -4.25 17.68 11.73
CA ALA A 839 -3.36 17.34 10.61
C ALA A 839 -3.86 17.90 9.27
N PHE A 840 -5.17 17.97 9.13
CA PHE A 840 -5.87 18.55 7.98
C PHE A 840 -6.83 19.64 8.48
N GLY A 841 -7.10 20.64 7.65
CA GLY A 841 -8.12 21.63 7.94
C GLY A 841 -9.52 21.00 8.02
N LEU A 842 -10.48 21.75 8.57
CA LEU A 842 -11.88 21.33 8.61
C LEU A 842 -12.42 21.15 7.19
N SER A 843 -12.97 19.98 6.91
CA SER A 843 -13.61 19.72 5.63
C SER A 843 -15.03 20.31 5.59
N SER A 844 -15.47 20.64 4.38
CA SER A 844 -16.84 21.13 4.17
C SER A 844 -17.90 20.11 4.61
N SER A 845 -17.62 18.81 4.45
CA SER A 845 -18.53 17.72 4.85
C SER A 845 -18.65 17.61 6.37
N GLU A 846 -17.55 17.75 7.11
CA GLU A 846 -17.57 17.76 8.58
C GLU A 846 -18.40 18.92 9.12
N LEU A 847 -18.29 20.10 8.51
CA LEU A 847 -19.11 21.26 8.88
C LEU A 847 -20.59 21.01 8.61
N VAL A 848 -20.94 20.48 7.43
CA VAL A 848 -22.32 20.12 7.10
C VAL A 848 -22.87 19.07 8.07
N GLN A 849 -22.08 18.04 8.39
CA GLN A 849 -22.48 17.01 9.35
C GLN A 849 -22.67 17.57 10.76
N ALA A 850 -21.80 18.49 11.21
CA ALA A 850 -21.96 19.18 12.48
C ALA A 850 -23.27 19.98 12.52
N PHE A 851 -23.64 20.65 11.42
CA PHE A 851 -24.92 21.35 11.32
C PHE A 851 -26.12 20.40 11.26
N HIS A 852 -26.00 19.22 10.65
CA HIS A 852 -27.06 18.20 10.75
C HIS A 852 -27.26 17.69 12.18
N VAL A 853 -26.20 17.63 12.98
CA VAL A 853 -26.28 17.19 14.39
C VAL A 853 -26.80 18.30 15.31
N LEU A 854 -26.36 19.54 15.09
CA LEU A 854 -26.63 20.66 15.98
C LEU A 854 -27.82 21.53 15.54
N GLY A 855 -28.07 21.60 14.24
CA GLY A 855 -29.12 22.40 13.61
C GLY A 855 -30.43 21.64 13.44
N LYS A 856 -31.49 22.38 13.09
CA LYS A 856 -32.81 21.83 12.78
C LYS A 856 -33.07 22.03 11.29
N SER A 857 -33.81 21.10 10.68
CA SER A 857 -34.24 21.24 9.28
C SER A 857 -35.27 22.36 9.19
N ASP A 858 -34.97 23.41 8.45
CA ASP A 858 -36.05 24.22 7.87
C ASP A 858 -36.69 23.41 6.73
N GLY A 859 -37.94 23.69 6.38
CA GLY A 859 -38.75 22.90 5.42
C GLY A 859 -38.16 22.72 4.00
N THR A 860 -36.91 23.12 3.77
CA THR A 860 -36.07 22.98 2.57
C THR A 860 -34.97 21.90 2.70
N GLU A 861 -35.02 21.02 3.70
CA GLU A 861 -34.06 19.93 4.02
C GLU A 861 -32.63 20.35 4.39
N GLN A 862 -32.26 21.63 4.29
CA GLN A 862 -30.94 22.09 4.72
C GLN A 862 -30.88 22.40 6.22
N PRO A 863 -29.81 21.98 6.94
CA PRO A 863 -29.69 22.20 8.37
C PRO A 863 -29.32 23.66 8.68
N VAL A 864 -30.15 24.32 9.49
CA VAL A 864 -29.95 25.72 9.92
C VAL A 864 -29.83 25.76 11.44
N LEU A 865 -28.97 26.63 11.96
CA LEU A 865 -28.77 26.82 13.38
C LEU A 865 -29.22 28.23 13.79
N ARG A 866 -30.10 28.33 14.79
CA ARG A 866 -30.60 29.63 15.24
C ARG A 866 -29.56 30.33 16.10
N ARG A 867 -29.46 31.66 16.00
CA ARG A 867 -28.52 32.47 16.79
C ARG A 867 -28.56 32.15 18.29
N GLN A 868 -29.76 32.06 18.86
CA GLN A 868 -29.97 31.80 20.28
C GLN A 868 -29.44 30.43 20.68
N GLU A 869 -29.66 29.42 19.84
CA GLU A 869 -29.15 28.06 20.07
C GLU A 869 -27.62 28.03 19.96
N LEU A 870 -27.01 28.75 19.01
CA LEU A 870 -25.55 28.87 18.92
C LEU A 870 -24.98 29.51 20.19
N VAL A 871 -25.58 30.60 20.63
CA VAL A 871 -25.14 31.34 21.83
C VAL A 871 -25.32 30.48 23.09
N GLU A 872 -26.44 29.78 23.23
CA GLU A 872 -26.66 28.80 24.31
C GLU A 872 -25.65 27.66 24.25
N LEU A 873 -25.36 27.10 23.08
CA LEU A 873 -24.34 26.05 22.91
C LEU A 873 -22.95 26.56 23.30
N LEU A 874 -22.58 27.78 22.91
CA LEU A 874 -21.31 28.41 23.29
C LEU A 874 -21.24 28.74 24.79
N GLN A 875 -22.38 29.01 25.44
CA GLN A 875 -22.45 29.31 26.88
C GLN A 875 -22.51 28.06 27.76
N VAL A 876 -23.19 27.00 27.31
CA VAL A 876 -23.47 25.77 28.07
C VAL A 876 -22.44 24.67 27.78
N ARG A 877 -21.96 24.58 26.53
CA ARG A 877 -20.99 23.57 26.07
C ARG A 877 -19.63 24.13 25.65
N GLY A 878 -19.51 25.45 25.47
CA GLY A 878 -18.22 26.11 25.26
C GLY A 878 -17.39 26.19 26.53
N THR A 879 -16.11 26.55 26.39
CA THR A 879 -15.23 26.74 27.55
C THR A 879 -15.76 27.86 28.46
N LEU A 880 -15.54 27.77 29.77
CA LEU A 880 -15.92 28.78 30.77
C LEU A 880 -15.42 30.20 30.43
N GLN A 881 -14.47 30.36 29.52
CA GLN A 881 -14.00 31.64 29.02
C GLN A 881 -14.86 32.23 27.89
N ALA A 882 -15.58 31.41 27.11
CA ALA A 882 -16.51 31.88 26.09
C ALA A 882 -17.68 32.66 26.71
N SER A 883 -18.19 32.19 27.85
CA SER A 883 -19.24 32.90 28.60
C SER A 883 -18.76 34.25 29.17
N VAL A 884 -17.48 34.34 29.59
CA VAL A 884 -16.86 35.57 30.10
C VAL A 884 -16.53 36.57 28.97
N SER A 885 -16.09 36.11 27.80
CA SER A 885 -15.84 36.99 26.64
C SER A 885 -17.12 37.60 26.07
N PHE A 886 -18.24 36.85 26.08
CA PHE A 886 -19.53 37.40 25.68
C PHE A 886 -20.03 38.49 26.65
N HIS A 887 -19.75 38.36 27.95
CA HIS A 887 -20.12 39.38 28.95
C HIS A 887 -19.19 40.60 28.93
N ASN A 888 -17.88 40.42 28.74
CA ASN A 888 -16.91 41.54 28.71
C ASN A 888 -16.90 42.33 27.37
N CYS A 889 -17.45 41.79 26.29
CA CYS A 889 -17.65 42.55 25.04
C CYS A 889 -18.78 43.59 25.13
N GLY A 890 -19.57 43.60 26.21
CA GLY A 890 -20.68 44.53 26.43
C GLY A 890 -20.28 46.00 26.61
N GLU A 891 -18.98 46.31 26.74
CA GLU A 891 -18.50 47.70 26.90
C GLU A 891 -18.02 48.37 25.59
N SER A 892 -18.05 47.67 24.45
CA SER A 892 -17.74 48.26 23.14
C SER A 892 -19.03 48.49 22.31
N LYS A 893 -19.08 49.56 21.50
CA LYS A 893 -20.26 50.01 20.72
C LYS A 893 -20.83 49.00 19.70
N HIS A 894 -20.26 47.80 19.61
CA HIS A 894 -20.77 46.69 18.80
C HIS A 894 -20.99 45.48 19.70
N SER A 895 -22.24 45.20 20.07
CA SER A 895 -22.54 43.95 20.80
C SER A 895 -22.29 42.76 19.87
N PRO A 896 -21.68 41.66 20.34
CA PRO A 896 -21.48 40.46 19.51
C PRO A 896 -22.81 39.87 19.02
N GLU A 897 -23.92 40.15 19.72
CA GLU A 897 -25.28 39.81 19.30
C GLU A 897 -25.71 40.50 18.00
N SER A 898 -25.15 41.66 17.65
CA SER A 898 -25.46 42.38 16.40
C SER A 898 -24.69 41.87 15.18
N ALA A 899 -23.61 41.11 15.39
CA ALA A 899 -22.71 40.63 14.34
C ALA A 899 -23.07 39.23 13.81
N VAL A 900 -23.77 38.41 14.60
CA VAL A 900 -24.19 37.06 14.20
C VAL A 900 -25.58 37.12 13.55
N PRO A 901 -25.83 36.52 12.37
CA PRO A 901 -27.17 36.46 11.74
C PRO A 901 -28.22 35.70 12.58
N ALA A 902 -29.51 35.89 12.29
CA ALA A 902 -30.61 35.29 13.10
C ALA A 902 -30.73 33.77 12.84
N GLU A 903 -30.60 33.41 11.57
CA GLU A 903 -30.47 32.05 11.06
C GLU A 903 -29.08 31.91 10.45
N ILE A 904 -28.43 30.79 10.77
CA ILE A 904 -27.07 30.52 10.37
C ILE A 904 -27.13 29.24 9.54
N SER A 905 -27.04 29.39 8.21
CA SER A 905 -26.73 28.27 7.33
C SER A 905 -25.24 27.93 7.41
N VAL A 906 -24.85 26.76 6.94
CA VAL A 906 -23.42 26.39 6.87
C VAL A 906 -22.65 27.39 5.98
N GLU A 907 -23.28 27.95 4.94
CA GLU A 907 -22.67 28.97 4.05
C GLU A 907 -22.48 30.28 4.79
N THR A 908 -23.49 30.70 5.54
CA THR A 908 -23.42 31.90 6.37
C THR A 908 -22.35 31.73 7.46
N PHE A 909 -22.24 30.54 8.05
CA PHE A 909 -21.24 30.24 9.06
C PHE A 909 -19.82 30.27 8.50
N THR A 910 -19.59 29.69 7.33
CA THR A 910 -18.27 29.67 6.68
C THR A 910 -17.87 31.04 6.14
N ASP A 911 -18.72 31.68 5.33
CA ASP A 911 -18.39 32.93 4.65
C ASP A 911 -18.42 34.14 5.60
N HIS A 912 -19.40 34.22 6.52
CA HIS A 912 -19.61 35.43 7.34
C HIS A 912 -19.13 35.31 8.79
N ILE A 913 -19.14 34.12 9.39
CA ILE A 913 -18.73 33.92 10.79
C ILE A 913 -17.28 33.47 10.90
N LEU A 914 -16.85 32.48 10.10
CA LEU A 914 -15.47 32.01 10.07
C LEU A 914 -14.57 32.84 9.14
N GLY A 915 -15.16 33.57 8.18
CA GLY A 915 -14.41 34.38 7.22
C GLY A 915 -13.60 33.54 6.21
N LEU A 916 -14.04 32.30 5.95
CA LEU A 916 -13.43 31.36 5.01
C LEU A 916 -14.33 31.27 3.76
N PRO A 917 -14.07 32.04 2.69
CA PRO A 917 -14.93 32.04 1.51
C PRO A 917 -14.90 30.67 0.82
N LEU A 918 -16.07 30.05 0.65
CA LEU A 918 -16.20 28.79 -0.07
C LEU A 918 -15.84 28.93 -1.56
N SER A 919 -15.10 27.97 -2.10
CA SER A 919 -14.82 27.89 -3.54
C SER A 919 -16.09 27.54 -4.35
N VAL A 920 -16.12 27.89 -5.64
CA VAL A 920 -17.29 27.67 -6.52
C VAL A 920 -17.66 26.17 -6.63
N GLU A 921 -16.66 25.28 -6.59
CA GLU A 921 -16.87 23.82 -6.62
C GLU A 921 -17.51 23.31 -5.31
N GLN A 922 -17.14 23.87 -4.16
CA GLN A 922 -17.74 23.52 -2.86
C GLN A 922 -19.22 23.91 -2.79
N ARG A 923 -19.63 25.01 -3.44
CA ARG A 923 -21.04 25.43 -3.50
C ARG A 923 -21.94 24.44 -4.24
N SER A 924 -21.42 23.66 -5.19
CA SER A 924 -22.20 22.63 -5.92
C SER A 924 -22.40 21.32 -5.17
N ALA A 925 -21.56 21.01 -4.17
CA ALA A 925 -21.64 19.76 -3.42
C ALA A 925 -22.77 19.75 -2.36
N TRP A 926 -23.36 20.91 -2.08
CA TRP A 926 -24.31 21.10 -0.97
C TRP A 926 -25.78 20.92 -1.36
N SER A 927 -26.05 20.73 -2.66
CA SER A 927 -27.40 20.46 -3.20
C SER A 927 -27.75 18.97 -3.29
N SER A 928 -26.82 18.08 -2.93
CA SER A 928 -27.00 16.62 -3.06
C SER A 928 -27.18 16.00 -1.67
N PRO A 929 -28.28 15.27 -1.38
CA PRO A 929 -28.38 14.50 -0.14
C PRO A 929 -27.32 13.39 -0.13
N PRO A 930 -26.81 12.98 1.04
CA PRO A 930 -25.87 11.86 1.14
C PRO A 930 -26.57 10.56 0.69
N GLU A 931 -25.99 9.85 -0.28
CA GLU A 931 -26.39 8.47 -0.58
C GLU A 931 -26.14 7.61 0.66
N GLN A 932 -27.17 6.85 1.07
CA GLN A 932 -27.19 6.01 2.28
C GLN A 932 -26.27 4.79 2.21
#